data_AF-A0A085BKP8-F1
#
_entry.id   AF-A0A085BKP8-F1
#
_cell.length_a   1.000
_cell.length_b   1.000
_cell.length_c   1.000
_cell.angle_alpha   90.00
_cell.angle_beta   90.00
_cell.angle_gamma   90.00
#
_symmetry.space_group_name_H-M   'P 1'
#
loop_
_entity.id
_entity.type
_entity.pdbx_description
1 polymer ?
#
loop_
_entity_poly.entity_id
_entity_poly.type
_entity_poly.pdbx_seq_one_letter_code
_entity_poly.pdbx_strand_id
1 'polypeptide(L)'
;MSKPNRHRNHILETESNKFYNNYLPNEWFADKPDHDYGIDYITHISVNGQVTGLNFSVQLKSKEKESNKEHVSISIKQSTLGLFNTKLEPVLLVAYVQEDKEAYWYWYNDLNLDLTKVQKMVRINIPRANKLSQIDWNVVTKYVQDIFSIKTLIDGVRALEYTELSNTEVLAWRNYYAGKYEDASFYFRSLLKEEHKNYVVILEGLAHSQYMSFNYKDALQTINKCIENAGTENQYLTKACILAEDGAATGSKGKLIEAKNIFYKYLLEGNDNEVRHYNFANTLKSLGKLEEAVQQYKLCLKINPNNAQAWKNLGSIYYDLHNHEEEIVCYDKALKINPKLPQALFSKGVTLSHIYKKHTEGLSLMLKSNEQEEEMMNGYPVGYFWIAYTYEKLGKIDESLYFIDKGLSIDPENLFMLDFKTNLLASNFEKDDNLKNTAIEFFEYRLELDNHFKSLYYLIKAKEIHDEKTILVLLKKYTPIVKFADSSTLTKCVLKLQDLLKFLLHYDKYLTLRQTYPLNRYLNHLMSQNHSISSEFYEIMDLIFAKGFSDAIEEYYKVGNMNLIGEAILNALSFLPSAIFELIPDEEYTQDEAVAIMTHTYLEYPNIAVREFGIQVGLISANFGFEKVDPADILSDSWYEEFRENTLIYINRRLKLLKEE
;
A
#
# COMPACT_ATOMS: atom_id res chain seq x y z
N MET A 1 -53.48 62.35 15.19
CA MET A 1 -52.63 62.41 13.98
C MET A 1 -52.74 61.09 13.25
N SER A 2 -53.26 61.08 12.02
CA SER A 2 -53.28 59.90 11.15
C SER A 2 -51.85 59.43 10.88
N LYS A 3 -51.57 58.12 11.02
CA LYS A 3 -50.26 57.55 10.70
C LYS A 3 -49.86 57.99 9.27
N PRO A 4 -48.61 58.45 9.03
CA PRO A 4 -48.20 58.88 7.70
C PRO A 4 -48.34 57.72 6.72
N ASN A 5 -48.87 58.02 5.52
CA ASN A 5 -48.92 57.05 4.41
C ASN A 5 -47.50 56.54 4.14
N ARG A 6 -47.25 55.26 4.38
CA ARG A 6 -45.95 54.65 4.07
C ARG A 6 -45.72 54.78 2.56
N HIS A 7 -44.63 55.43 2.17
CA HIS A 7 -44.19 55.50 0.78
C HIS A 7 -44.13 54.08 0.18
N ARG A 8 -44.53 53.91 -1.08
CA ARG A 8 -44.63 52.61 -1.76
C ARG A 8 -43.35 51.76 -1.69
N ASN A 9 -42.18 52.40 -1.67
CA ASN A 9 -40.89 51.75 -1.46
C ASN A 9 -40.77 51.07 -0.08
N HIS A 10 -41.31 51.67 0.98
CA HIS A 10 -41.34 51.05 2.31
C HIS A 10 -42.26 49.84 2.38
N ILE A 11 -43.30 49.78 1.53
CA ILE A 11 -44.18 48.62 1.43
C ILE A 11 -43.41 47.46 0.80
N LEU A 12 -42.73 47.70 -0.32
CA LEU A 12 -41.88 46.70 -0.99
C LEU A 12 -40.76 46.18 -0.11
N GLU A 13 -40.08 47.08 0.61
CA GLU A 13 -39.05 46.71 1.58
C GLU A 13 -39.63 45.87 2.73
N THR A 14 -40.82 46.21 3.22
CA THR A 14 -41.49 45.41 4.24
C THR A 14 -41.86 44.01 3.72
N GLU A 15 -42.32 43.91 2.47
CA GLU A 15 -42.71 42.64 1.84
C GLU A 15 -41.51 41.73 1.59
N SER A 16 -40.41 42.27 1.06
CA SER A 16 -39.21 41.49 0.79
C SER A 16 -38.51 41.02 2.06
N ASN A 17 -38.46 41.86 3.10
CA ASN A 17 -37.91 41.49 4.40
C ASN A 17 -38.72 40.36 5.05
N LYS A 18 -40.06 40.43 4.95
CA LYS A 18 -40.94 39.34 5.41
C LYS A 18 -40.71 38.07 4.60
N PHE A 19 -40.56 38.19 3.28
CA PHE A 19 -40.32 37.05 2.41
C PHE A 19 -39.03 36.34 2.83
N TYR A 20 -37.92 37.06 2.91
CA TYR A 20 -36.63 36.50 3.33
C TYR A 20 -36.72 35.78 4.69
N ASN A 21 -37.25 36.45 5.71
CA ASN A 21 -37.34 35.88 7.06
C ASN A 21 -38.26 34.65 7.14
N ASN A 22 -39.33 34.57 6.33
CA ASN A 22 -40.25 33.44 6.34
C ASN A 22 -39.66 32.17 5.73
N TYR A 23 -38.64 32.29 4.88
CA TYR A 23 -38.01 31.14 4.21
C TYR A 23 -36.72 30.70 4.90
N LEU A 24 -36.24 31.41 5.92
CA LEU A 24 -35.14 30.94 6.75
C LEU A 24 -35.55 29.69 7.56
N PRO A 25 -34.62 28.77 7.84
CA PRO A 25 -34.87 27.69 8.79
C PRO A 25 -35.30 28.26 10.15
N ASN A 26 -36.26 27.62 10.82
CA ASN A 26 -36.82 28.09 12.10
C ASN A 26 -35.76 28.27 13.22
N GLU A 27 -34.63 27.58 13.12
CA GLU A 27 -33.54 27.66 14.10
C GLU A 27 -32.60 28.87 13.84
N TRP A 28 -32.66 29.47 12.65
CA TRP A 28 -31.79 30.57 12.23
C TRP A 28 -32.43 31.91 12.55
N PHE A 29 -31.62 32.94 12.70
CA PHE A 29 -32.13 34.31 12.89
C PHE A 29 -31.28 35.31 12.11
N ALA A 30 -31.94 36.39 11.67
CA ALA A 30 -31.31 37.49 10.97
C ALA A 30 -31.35 38.76 11.84
N ASP A 31 -30.22 39.42 12.00
CA ASP A 31 -30.08 40.70 12.67
C ASP A 31 -29.70 41.81 11.68
N LYS A 32 -30.00 43.05 12.06
CA LYS A 32 -29.56 44.22 11.30
C LYS A 32 -28.16 44.59 11.79
N PRO A 33 -27.19 44.80 10.89
CA PRO A 33 -25.86 45.27 11.28
C PRO A 33 -25.95 46.65 11.93
N ASP A 34 -25.08 46.90 12.92
CA ASP A 34 -25.03 48.16 13.69
C ASP A 34 -24.76 49.40 12.81
N HIS A 35 -24.23 49.19 11.60
CA HIS A 35 -23.86 50.25 10.66
C HIS A 35 -24.38 49.94 9.25
N ASP A 36 -24.98 50.95 8.61
CA ASP A 36 -25.61 50.84 7.28
C ASP A 36 -24.57 51.02 6.15
N TYR A 37 -23.75 49.98 5.93
CA TYR A 37 -22.74 49.95 4.88
C TYR A 37 -23.20 49.25 3.59
N GLY A 38 -24.52 49.17 3.36
CA GLY A 38 -25.06 48.50 2.19
C GLY A 38 -25.04 46.97 2.29
N ILE A 39 -25.22 46.45 3.51
CA ILE A 39 -25.70 45.10 3.83
C ILE A 39 -26.99 45.27 4.61
N ASP A 40 -28.05 44.57 4.22
CA ASP A 40 -29.37 44.71 4.84
C ASP A 40 -29.51 43.81 6.09
N TYR A 41 -28.91 42.61 6.06
CA TYR A 41 -28.96 41.63 7.15
C TYR A 41 -27.67 40.84 7.33
N ILE A 42 -27.42 40.38 8.55
CA ILE A 42 -26.51 39.25 8.80
C ILE A 42 -27.40 38.09 9.26
N THR A 43 -27.23 36.92 8.66
CA THR A 43 -27.99 35.72 9.01
C THR A 43 -27.10 34.75 9.75
N HIS A 44 -27.49 34.39 10.97
CA HIS A 44 -26.78 33.48 11.85
C HIS A 44 -27.35 32.07 11.72
N ILE A 45 -26.45 31.11 11.54
CA ILE A 45 -26.78 29.70 11.35
C ILE A 45 -26.81 29.00 12.71
N SER A 46 -27.90 28.30 12.98
CA SER A 46 -28.02 27.37 14.10
C SER A 46 -28.21 25.96 13.60
N VAL A 47 -27.65 24.99 14.33
CA VAL A 47 -27.78 23.56 14.01
C VAL A 47 -28.16 22.83 15.30
N ASN A 48 -29.28 22.09 15.27
CA ASN A 48 -29.83 21.36 16.42
C ASN A 48 -30.08 22.25 17.65
N GLY A 49 -30.58 23.47 17.43
CA GLY A 49 -30.92 24.41 18.51
C GLY A 49 -29.73 25.10 19.19
N GLN A 50 -28.51 25.00 18.64
CA GLN A 50 -27.33 25.75 19.10
C GLN A 50 -26.82 26.71 18.04
N VAL A 51 -26.44 27.93 18.44
CA VAL A 51 -25.82 28.94 17.57
C VAL A 51 -24.41 28.48 17.20
N THR A 52 -24.14 28.31 15.90
CA THR A 52 -22.86 27.72 15.43
C THR A 52 -21.72 28.73 15.30
N GLY A 53 -22.01 30.03 15.40
CA GLY A 53 -21.05 31.11 15.11
C GLY A 53 -20.80 31.33 13.61
N LEU A 54 -21.38 30.50 12.74
CA LEU A 54 -21.38 30.67 11.29
C LEU A 54 -22.44 31.70 10.90
N ASN A 55 -22.07 32.62 10.01
CA ASN A 55 -22.99 33.63 9.51
C ASN A 55 -22.69 34.01 8.06
N PHE A 56 -23.65 34.61 7.39
CA PHE A 56 -23.46 35.20 6.07
C PHE A 56 -24.20 36.52 5.97
N SER A 57 -23.64 37.41 5.17
CA SER A 57 -24.21 38.73 4.91
C SER A 57 -25.24 38.64 3.79
N VAL A 58 -26.32 39.41 3.89
CA VAL A 58 -27.36 39.45 2.87
C VAL A 58 -27.57 40.87 2.38
N GLN A 59 -27.48 41.03 1.07
CA GLN A 59 -27.88 42.27 0.40
C GLN A 59 -29.16 42.07 -0.39
N LEU A 60 -30.22 42.74 0.04
CA LEU A 60 -31.55 42.59 -0.47
C LEU A 60 -31.95 43.79 -1.35
N LYS A 61 -32.52 43.52 -2.52
CA LYS A 61 -33.02 44.55 -3.44
C LYS A 61 -34.43 44.19 -3.89
N SER A 62 -35.34 45.14 -3.77
CA SER A 62 -36.75 44.94 -4.10
C SER A 62 -37.11 45.68 -5.38
N LYS A 63 -37.95 45.06 -6.22
CA LYS A 63 -38.53 45.67 -7.43
C LYS A 63 -39.99 45.29 -7.59
N GLU A 64 -40.77 46.16 -8.24
CA GLU A 64 -42.18 45.86 -8.56
C GLU A 64 -42.30 44.87 -9.73
N LYS A 65 -41.52 45.10 -10.78
CA LYS A 65 -41.60 44.38 -12.06
C LYS A 65 -40.22 44.25 -12.70
N GLU A 66 -39.97 43.11 -13.36
CA GLU A 66 -38.77 42.85 -14.15
C GLU A 66 -39.18 42.18 -15.46
N SER A 67 -38.76 42.73 -16.60
CA SER A 67 -39.23 42.30 -17.92
C SER A 67 -38.46 41.11 -18.48
N ASN A 68 -37.26 40.84 -17.96
CA ASN A 68 -36.42 39.74 -18.43
C ASN A 68 -36.87 38.40 -17.83
N LYS A 69 -37.03 37.38 -18.69
CA LYS A 69 -37.52 36.04 -18.34
C LYS A 69 -36.45 35.09 -17.82
N GLU A 70 -35.16 35.39 -18.00
CA GLU A 70 -34.04 34.50 -17.62
C GLU A 70 -33.37 34.93 -16.32
N HIS A 71 -33.30 36.24 -16.07
CA HIS A 71 -32.60 36.78 -14.90
C HIS A 71 -33.31 38.02 -14.32
N VAL A 72 -33.00 38.33 -13.06
CA VAL A 72 -33.37 39.59 -12.40
C VAL A 72 -32.13 40.46 -12.26
N SER A 73 -32.18 41.68 -12.81
CA SER A 73 -31.03 42.58 -12.76
C SER A 73 -31.09 43.49 -11.54
N ILE A 74 -30.08 43.46 -10.68
CA ILE A 74 -29.94 44.43 -9.59
C ILE A 74 -28.78 45.39 -9.86
N SER A 75 -28.83 46.58 -9.28
CA SER A 75 -27.76 47.57 -9.40
C SER A 75 -27.17 47.86 -8.02
N ILE A 76 -25.86 47.66 -7.89
CA ILE A 76 -25.12 47.86 -6.65
C ILE A 76 -24.03 48.90 -6.89
N LYS A 77 -23.82 49.81 -5.93
CA LYS A 77 -22.73 50.80 -5.99
C LYS A 77 -21.38 50.09 -5.95
N GLN A 78 -20.41 50.54 -6.74
CA GLN A 78 -19.06 49.95 -6.70
C GLN A 78 -18.41 50.05 -5.31
N SER A 79 -18.69 51.11 -4.55
CA SER A 79 -18.24 51.23 -3.15
C SER A 79 -18.78 50.11 -2.25
N THR A 80 -20.01 49.67 -2.49
CA THR A 80 -20.64 48.56 -1.75
C THR A 80 -20.05 47.22 -2.18
N LEU A 81 -19.74 47.03 -3.47
CA LEU A 81 -19.03 45.82 -3.94
C LEU A 81 -17.59 45.73 -3.39
N GLY A 82 -16.89 46.87 -3.31
CA GLY A 82 -15.59 46.95 -2.67
C GLY A 82 -15.65 46.48 -1.21
N LEU A 83 -16.70 46.86 -0.47
CA LEU A 83 -16.93 46.34 0.88
C LEU A 83 -17.19 44.82 0.89
N PHE A 84 -17.97 44.29 -0.05
CA PHE A 84 -18.23 42.86 -0.11
C PHE A 84 -16.94 42.05 -0.29
N ASN A 85 -15.98 42.57 -1.05
CA ASN A 85 -14.64 41.96 -1.17
C ASN A 85 -13.83 41.96 0.13
N THR A 86 -14.12 42.85 1.07
CA THR A 86 -13.43 42.90 2.36
C THR A 86 -14.06 41.98 3.41
N LYS A 87 -15.21 41.36 3.11
CA LYS A 87 -15.91 40.47 4.05
C LYS A 87 -15.38 39.05 3.95
N LEU A 88 -15.10 38.49 5.13
CA LEU A 88 -14.69 37.10 5.31
C LEU A 88 -15.86 36.11 5.27
N GLU A 89 -17.05 36.59 5.62
CA GLU A 89 -18.29 35.84 5.49
C GLU A 89 -18.84 36.00 4.06
N PRO A 90 -19.49 34.97 3.49
CA PRO A 90 -20.05 35.09 2.15
C PRO A 90 -21.19 36.10 2.12
N VAL A 91 -21.37 36.74 0.97
CA VAL A 91 -22.45 37.71 0.73
C VAL A 91 -23.48 37.11 -0.22
N LEU A 92 -24.69 36.88 0.28
CA LEU A 92 -25.83 36.44 -0.50
C LEU A 92 -26.55 37.66 -1.08
N LEU A 93 -26.62 37.75 -2.41
CA LEU A 93 -27.40 38.76 -3.11
C LEU A 93 -28.82 38.23 -3.29
N VAL A 94 -29.82 38.99 -2.84
CA VAL A 94 -31.23 38.62 -2.93
C VAL A 94 -32.01 39.69 -3.67
N ALA A 95 -32.72 39.29 -4.73
CA ALA A 95 -33.59 40.16 -5.51
C ALA A 95 -35.05 39.73 -5.38
N TYR A 96 -35.85 40.52 -4.66
CA TYR A 96 -37.29 40.32 -4.53
C TYR A 96 -38.05 41.01 -5.65
N VAL A 97 -38.97 40.30 -6.30
CA VAL A 97 -39.84 40.82 -7.36
C VAL A 97 -41.30 40.67 -6.95
N GLN A 98 -42.01 41.80 -6.79
CA GLN A 98 -43.38 41.83 -6.29
C GLN A 98 -44.38 41.14 -7.23
N GLU A 99 -44.27 41.34 -8.55
CA GLU A 99 -45.13 40.67 -9.55
C GLU A 99 -45.03 39.15 -9.48
N ASP A 100 -43.81 38.64 -9.23
CA ASP A 100 -43.54 37.20 -9.11
C ASP A 100 -43.91 36.65 -7.73
N LYS A 101 -44.06 37.53 -6.72
CA LYS A 101 -44.14 37.19 -5.30
C LYS A 101 -43.03 36.23 -4.86
N GLU A 102 -41.83 36.44 -5.38
CA GLU A 102 -40.68 35.54 -5.23
C GLU A 102 -39.38 36.34 -5.06
N ALA A 103 -38.39 35.74 -4.40
CA ALA A 103 -37.03 36.25 -4.33
C ALA A 103 -36.06 35.32 -5.05
N TYR A 104 -35.05 35.90 -5.70
CA TYR A 104 -34.01 35.17 -6.40
C TYR A 104 -32.66 35.45 -5.76
N TRP A 105 -31.76 34.46 -5.74
CA TRP A 105 -30.49 34.57 -5.02
C TRP A 105 -29.27 34.21 -5.86
N TYR A 106 -28.13 34.81 -5.50
CA TYR A 106 -26.83 34.43 -6.04
C TYR A 106 -25.72 34.77 -5.05
N TRP A 107 -24.68 33.96 -4.97
CA TRP A 107 -23.51 34.28 -4.14
C TRP A 107 -22.66 35.35 -4.81
N TYR A 108 -22.45 36.47 -4.13
CA TYR A 108 -21.52 37.49 -4.60
C TYR A 108 -20.13 36.90 -4.84
N ASN A 109 -19.70 36.01 -3.94
CA ASN A 109 -18.39 35.35 -3.98
C ASN A 109 -18.19 34.48 -5.25
N ASP A 110 -19.26 34.06 -5.91
CA ASP A 110 -19.21 33.27 -7.15
C ASP A 110 -19.28 34.15 -8.41
N LEU A 111 -19.42 35.47 -8.27
CA LEU A 111 -19.43 36.40 -9.39
C LEU A 111 -18.00 36.75 -9.81
N ASN A 112 -17.67 36.49 -11.08
CA ASN A 112 -16.41 36.90 -11.67
C ASN A 112 -16.49 38.35 -12.19
N LEU A 113 -16.54 39.32 -11.28
CA LEU A 113 -16.66 40.75 -11.61
C LEU A 113 -15.28 41.39 -11.77
N ASP A 114 -15.04 42.01 -12.92
CA ASP A 114 -13.89 42.89 -13.15
C ASP A 114 -14.15 44.27 -12.55
N LEU A 115 -13.64 44.50 -11.34
CA LEU A 115 -13.78 45.76 -10.61
C LEU A 115 -12.70 46.79 -10.94
N THR A 116 -11.77 46.49 -11.86
CA THR A 116 -10.68 47.41 -12.24
C THR A 116 -11.19 48.64 -13.00
N LYS A 117 -12.38 48.57 -13.58
CA LYS A 117 -13.05 49.70 -14.24
C LYS A 117 -13.86 50.51 -13.23
N VAL A 118 -13.58 51.80 -13.13
CA VAL A 118 -14.33 52.71 -12.24
C VAL A 118 -15.73 52.96 -12.83
N GLN A 119 -16.77 52.46 -12.16
CA GLN A 119 -18.18 52.62 -12.50
C GLN A 119 -19.01 52.96 -11.26
N LYS A 120 -19.87 53.98 -11.33
CA LYS A 120 -20.68 54.40 -10.17
C LYS A 120 -21.66 53.32 -9.70
N MET A 121 -22.23 52.56 -10.65
CA MET A 121 -23.18 51.47 -10.41
C MET A 121 -22.79 50.28 -11.29
N VAL A 122 -22.77 49.09 -10.70
CA VAL A 122 -22.54 47.83 -11.40
C VAL A 122 -23.86 47.06 -11.45
N ARG A 123 -24.19 46.54 -12.64
CA ARG A 123 -25.39 45.74 -12.86
C ARG A 123 -25.04 44.26 -12.71
N ILE A 124 -25.75 43.58 -11.83
CA ILE A 124 -25.60 42.14 -11.55
C ILE A 124 -26.87 41.43 -11.99
N ASN A 125 -26.72 40.33 -12.72
CA ASN A 125 -27.84 39.52 -13.21
C ASN A 125 -27.95 38.25 -12.37
N ILE A 126 -29.04 38.13 -11.61
CA ILE A 126 -29.33 36.97 -10.78
C ILE A 126 -30.23 36.00 -11.58
N PRO A 127 -29.83 34.74 -11.81
CA PRO A 127 -30.63 33.78 -12.56
C PRO A 127 -31.99 33.51 -11.90
N ARG A 128 -33.07 33.47 -12.69
CA ARG A 128 -34.42 33.11 -12.20
C ARG A 128 -34.54 31.63 -11.81
N ALA A 129 -33.56 30.80 -12.16
CA ALA A 129 -33.43 29.43 -11.69
C ALA A 129 -33.18 29.35 -10.17
N ASN A 130 -32.53 30.37 -9.59
CA ASN A 130 -32.16 30.39 -8.18
C ASN A 130 -33.27 31.01 -7.34
N LYS A 131 -34.40 30.32 -7.19
CA LYS A 131 -35.49 30.77 -6.33
C LYS A 131 -35.13 30.59 -4.86
N LEU A 132 -35.38 31.60 -4.04
CA LEU A 132 -35.15 31.54 -2.59
C LEU A 132 -36.13 30.57 -1.93
N SER A 133 -37.36 30.47 -2.43
CA SER A 133 -38.35 29.49 -1.96
C SER A 133 -37.93 28.02 -2.16
N GLN A 134 -36.93 27.76 -2.99
CA GLN A 134 -36.42 26.43 -3.35
C GLN A 134 -34.96 26.22 -2.90
N ILE A 135 -34.40 27.14 -2.12
CA ILE A 135 -33.02 27.04 -1.68
C ILE A 135 -32.84 25.86 -0.72
N ASP A 136 -31.85 25.01 -0.98
CA ASP A 136 -31.46 23.97 -0.03
C ASP A 136 -30.54 24.59 1.03
N TRP A 137 -31.10 24.82 2.21
CA TRP A 137 -30.36 25.42 3.32
C TRP A 137 -29.23 24.53 3.86
N ASN A 138 -29.24 23.22 3.60
CA ASN A 138 -28.08 22.36 3.92
C ASN A 138 -26.90 22.66 3.00
N VAL A 139 -27.15 22.92 1.72
CA VAL A 139 -26.13 23.34 0.76
C VAL A 139 -25.62 24.74 1.12
N VAL A 140 -26.49 25.64 1.55
CA VAL A 140 -26.07 26.96 2.08
C VAL A 140 -25.21 26.79 3.32
N THR A 141 -25.62 25.96 4.27
CA THR A 141 -24.84 25.68 5.49
C THR A 141 -23.47 25.15 5.14
N LYS A 142 -23.39 24.17 4.24
CA LYS A 142 -22.13 23.60 3.78
C LYS A 142 -21.27 24.63 3.07
N TYR A 143 -21.82 25.43 2.17
CA TYR A 143 -21.11 26.51 1.49
C TYR A 143 -20.54 27.54 2.48
N VAL A 144 -21.34 27.95 3.46
CA VAL A 144 -20.90 28.86 4.54
C VAL A 144 -19.84 28.18 5.41
N GLN A 145 -19.99 26.89 5.76
CA GLN A 145 -18.99 26.10 6.49
C GLN A 145 -17.69 25.95 5.71
N ASP A 146 -17.73 25.77 4.40
CA ASP A 146 -16.55 25.66 3.55
C ASP A 146 -15.81 27.01 3.51
N ILE A 147 -16.53 28.14 3.55
CA ILE A 147 -15.94 29.49 3.65
C ILE A 147 -15.51 29.83 5.10
N PHE A 148 -16.13 29.24 6.11
CA PHE A 148 -15.76 29.45 7.51
C PHE A 148 -14.70 28.49 8.04
N SER A 149 -14.55 27.31 7.44
CA SER A 149 -13.36 26.47 7.64
C SER A 149 -12.12 27.20 7.15
N ILE A 150 -12.27 28.02 6.10
CA ILE A 150 -11.32 29.07 5.70
C ILE A 150 -11.23 30.18 6.77
N LYS A 151 -12.33 30.66 7.37
CA LYS A 151 -12.33 31.68 8.46
C LYS A 151 -11.63 31.23 9.76
N THR A 152 -11.77 29.99 10.17
CA THR A 152 -11.08 29.42 11.36
C THR A 152 -9.57 29.32 11.12
N LEU A 153 -9.16 29.21 9.84
CA LEU A 153 -7.78 29.35 9.39
C LEU A 153 -7.35 30.83 9.29
N ILE A 154 -8.22 31.73 8.81
CA ILE A 154 -7.97 33.18 8.72
C ILE A 154 -7.94 33.84 10.10
N ASP A 155 -8.57 33.29 11.14
CA ASP A 155 -8.37 33.76 12.51
C ASP A 155 -6.92 33.53 12.98
N GLY A 156 -6.19 32.58 12.39
CA GLY A 156 -4.73 32.47 12.48
C GLY A 156 -3.96 33.53 11.67
N VAL A 157 -4.59 34.11 10.66
CA VAL A 157 -4.07 35.17 9.77
C VAL A 157 -4.52 36.59 10.21
N ARG A 158 -5.47 36.72 11.14
CA ARG A 158 -6.12 37.99 11.56
C ARG A 158 -5.21 39.04 12.21
N ALA A 159 -3.90 38.83 12.23
CA ALA A 159 -2.92 39.89 12.46
C ALA A 159 -2.58 40.71 11.19
N LEU A 160 -3.08 40.33 10.01
CA LEU A 160 -2.80 41.04 8.75
C LEU A 160 -3.98 41.94 8.35
N GLU A 161 -3.76 43.25 8.38
CA GLU A 161 -4.70 44.24 7.87
C GLU A 161 -4.91 44.05 6.36
N TYR A 162 -6.16 43.75 5.95
CA TYR A 162 -6.58 43.46 4.57
C TYR A 162 -6.34 44.61 3.56
N THR A 163 -5.84 45.76 4.00
CA THR A 163 -5.59 46.95 3.18
C THR A 163 -4.23 46.93 2.45
N GLU A 164 -3.42 45.88 2.60
CA GLU A 164 -2.04 45.84 2.08
C GLU A 164 -1.70 44.64 1.18
N LEU A 165 -2.64 43.74 0.86
CA LEU A 165 -2.33 42.54 0.06
C LEU A 165 -2.19 42.85 -1.44
N SER A 166 -1.13 42.34 -2.07
CA SER A 166 -0.91 42.45 -3.51
C SER A 166 -1.84 41.54 -4.32
N ASN A 167 -2.08 41.86 -5.61
CA ASN A 167 -2.86 40.98 -6.51
C ASN A 167 -2.29 39.55 -6.58
N THR A 168 -0.96 39.41 -6.47
CA THR A 168 -0.27 38.12 -6.48
C THR A 168 -0.51 37.34 -5.19
N GLU A 169 -0.54 37.99 -4.02
CA GLU A 169 -0.94 37.35 -2.75
C GLU A 169 -2.39 36.86 -2.81
N VAL A 170 -3.31 37.66 -3.35
CA VAL A 170 -4.71 37.25 -3.52
C VAL A 170 -4.81 36.00 -4.40
N LEU A 171 -4.05 35.94 -5.51
CA LEU A 171 -4.02 34.76 -6.37
C LEU A 171 -3.39 33.54 -5.68
N ALA A 172 -2.33 33.72 -4.90
CA ALA A 172 -1.69 32.64 -4.17
C ALA A 172 -2.66 32.01 -3.16
N TRP A 173 -3.27 32.83 -2.32
CA TRP A 173 -4.24 32.38 -1.33
C TRP A 173 -5.50 31.81 -1.98
N ARG A 174 -6.01 32.40 -3.07
CA ARG A 174 -7.17 31.85 -3.80
C ARG A 174 -6.88 30.44 -4.32
N ASN A 175 -5.72 30.20 -4.94
CA ASN A 175 -5.38 28.86 -5.43
C ASN A 175 -5.14 27.88 -4.28
N TYR A 176 -4.50 28.34 -3.20
CA TYR A 176 -4.29 27.56 -1.99
C TYR A 176 -5.63 27.07 -1.40
N TYR A 177 -6.59 27.96 -1.22
CA TYR A 177 -7.90 27.64 -0.67
C TYR A 177 -8.79 26.87 -1.65
N ALA A 178 -8.55 26.98 -2.96
CA ALA A 178 -9.20 26.15 -3.96
C ALA A 178 -8.62 24.72 -4.05
N GLY A 179 -7.62 24.37 -3.23
CA GLY A 179 -6.94 23.07 -3.27
C GLY A 179 -5.98 22.90 -4.45
N LYS A 180 -5.70 23.98 -5.19
CA LYS A 180 -4.75 23.99 -6.32
C LYS A 180 -3.34 24.29 -5.81
N TYR A 181 -2.77 23.34 -5.08
CA TYR A 181 -1.55 23.57 -4.32
C TYR A 181 -0.28 23.77 -5.17
N GLU A 182 -0.22 23.20 -6.37
CA GLU A 182 0.88 23.48 -7.30
C GLU A 182 0.85 24.93 -7.80
N ASP A 183 -0.33 25.41 -8.22
CA ASP A 183 -0.54 26.80 -8.64
C ASP A 183 -0.29 27.75 -7.47
N ALA A 184 -0.78 27.43 -6.28
CA ALA A 184 -0.53 28.19 -5.05
C ALA A 184 0.96 28.28 -4.76
N SER A 185 1.69 27.16 -4.83
CA SER A 185 3.13 27.11 -4.63
C SER A 185 3.88 27.99 -5.62
N PHE A 186 3.45 28.01 -6.89
CA PHE A 186 4.02 28.89 -7.91
C PHE A 186 3.89 30.37 -7.53
N TYR A 187 2.68 30.82 -7.16
CA TYR A 187 2.44 32.20 -6.78
C TYR A 187 3.17 32.57 -5.48
N PHE A 188 3.15 31.73 -4.45
CA PHE A 188 3.90 31.98 -3.22
C PHE A 188 5.41 32.08 -3.46
N ARG A 189 5.99 31.23 -4.33
CA ARG A 189 7.42 31.33 -4.70
C ARG A 189 7.73 32.66 -5.38
N SER A 190 6.82 33.19 -6.20
CA SER A 190 7.03 34.48 -6.87
C SER A 190 7.11 35.64 -5.87
N LEU A 191 6.35 35.58 -4.78
CA LEU A 191 6.31 36.58 -3.71
C LEU A 191 7.57 36.58 -2.83
N LEU A 192 8.33 35.48 -2.79
CA LEU A 192 9.58 35.39 -2.02
C LEU A 192 10.76 36.15 -2.63
N LYS A 193 10.61 36.70 -3.85
CA LYS A 193 11.67 37.45 -4.56
C LYS A 193 11.75 38.92 -4.14
N GLU A 194 10.74 39.43 -3.46
CA GLU A 194 10.63 40.82 -3.02
C GLU A 194 10.63 40.86 -1.48
N GLU A 195 11.18 41.91 -0.86
CA GLU A 195 11.06 42.09 0.60
C GLU A 195 9.60 42.37 0.94
N HIS A 196 8.90 41.34 1.46
CA HIS A 196 7.47 41.38 1.70
C HIS A 196 7.16 41.47 3.21
N LYS A 197 6.24 42.36 3.61
CA LYS A 197 5.84 42.53 5.02
C LYS A 197 5.29 41.24 5.64
N ASN A 198 4.61 40.42 4.84
CA ASN A 198 4.00 39.14 5.23
C ASN A 198 4.90 37.91 5.02
N TYR A 199 6.22 38.10 5.00
CA TYR A 199 7.19 37.07 4.62
C TYR A 199 6.98 35.71 5.28
N VAL A 200 6.77 35.69 6.60
CA VAL A 200 6.58 34.44 7.38
C VAL A 200 5.31 33.72 6.95
N VAL A 201 4.21 34.44 6.77
CA VAL A 201 2.89 33.88 6.38
C VAL A 201 2.92 33.34 4.95
N ILE A 202 3.68 33.99 4.06
CA ILE A 202 3.94 33.49 2.69
C ILE A 202 4.75 32.19 2.73
N LEU A 203 5.77 32.09 3.60
CA LEU A 203 6.54 30.86 3.79
C LEU A 203 5.67 29.72 4.34
N GLU A 204 4.76 30.00 5.27
CA GLU A 204 3.81 29.00 5.79
C GLU A 204 2.88 28.48 4.68
N GLY A 205 2.26 29.39 3.93
CA GLY A 205 1.40 29.05 2.79
C GLY A 205 2.14 28.24 1.73
N LEU A 206 3.39 28.61 1.43
CA LEU A 206 4.24 27.87 0.50
C LEU A 206 4.59 26.48 1.01
N ALA A 207 5.06 26.36 2.26
CA ALA A 207 5.46 25.09 2.85
C ALA A 207 4.28 24.12 2.87
N HIS A 208 3.09 24.59 3.25
CA HIS A 208 1.88 23.79 3.24
C HIS A 208 1.46 23.40 1.82
N SER A 209 1.51 24.33 0.86
CA SER A 209 1.20 24.01 -0.54
C SER A 209 2.11 22.92 -1.11
N GLN A 210 3.41 23.00 -0.81
CA GLN A 210 4.39 21.99 -1.22
C GLN A 210 4.14 20.64 -0.54
N TYR A 211 3.80 20.66 0.75
CA TYR A 211 3.43 19.49 1.52
C TYR A 211 2.19 18.78 0.94
N MET A 212 1.11 19.53 0.67
CA MET A 212 -0.11 18.97 0.06
C MET A 212 0.08 18.50 -1.39
N SER A 213 1.13 18.96 -2.06
CA SER A 213 1.55 18.48 -3.38
C SER A 213 2.58 17.34 -3.29
N PHE A 214 2.75 16.73 -2.12
CA PHE A 214 3.70 15.63 -1.83
C PHE A 214 5.18 15.96 -2.10
N ASN A 215 5.53 17.25 -2.22
CA ASN A 215 6.91 17.71 -2.41
C ASN A 215 7.56 17.98 -1.04
N TYR A 216 7.79 16.91 -0.29
CA TYR A 216 8.24 17.00 1.11
C TYR A 216 9.61 17.66 1.27
N LYS A 217 10.52 17.46 0.32
CA LYS A 217 11.87 18.02 0.38
C LYS A 217 11.83 19.55 0.38
N ASP A 218 11.09 20.13 -0.57
CA ASP A 218 10.93 21.59 -0.65
C ASP A 218 10.11 22.11 0.53
N ALA A 219 9.08 21.38 0.94
CA ALA A 219 8.26 21.73 2.10
C ALA A 219 9.10 21.82 3.39
N LEU A 220 10.00 20.85 3.62
CA LEU A 220 10.93 20.86 4.76
C LEU A 220 11.90 22.03 4.73
N GLN A 221 12.44 22.35 3.55
CA GLN A 221 13.32 23.52 3.41
C GLN A 221 12.58 24.82 3.71
N THR A 222 11.37 24.96 3.16
CA THR A 222 10.55 26.16 3.34
C THR A 222 10.08 26.32 4.79
N ILE A 223 9.64 25.25 5.45
CA ILE A 223 9.18 25.31 6.85
C ILE A 223 10.34 25.57 7.82
N ASN A 224 11.54 25.02 7.57
CA ASN A 224 12.72 25.34 8.39
C ASN A 224 13.07 26.84 8.28
N LYS A 225 13.01 27.39 7.07
CA LYS A 225 13.19 28.84 6.87
C LYS A 225 12.14 29.66 7.59
N CYS A 226 10.88 29.20 7.59
CA CYS A 226 9.80 29.83 8.35
C CYS A 226 10.10 29.83 9.87
N ILE A 227 10.53 28.69 10.40
CA ILE A 227 10.90 28.51 11.82
C ILE A 227 12.07 29.41 12.22
N GLU A 228 13.08 29.58 11.36
CA GLU A 228 14.21 30.48 11.61
C GLU A 228 13.79 31.95 11.79
N ASN A 229 12.68 32.35 11.16
CA ASN A 229 12.19 33.74 11.19
C ASN A 229 11.20 34.01 12.34
N ALA A 230 10.37 33.03 12.74
CA ALA A 230 9.33 33.23 13.76
C ALA A 230 9.34 32.14 14.84
N GLY A 231 9.45 30.87 14.45
CA GLY A 231 9.60 29.74 15.37
C GLY A 231 8.37 29.46 16.25
N THR A 232 7.17 29.55 15.68
CA THR A 232 5.93 29.30 16.41
C THR A 232 5.67 27.81 16.61
N GLU A 233 4.89 27.45 17.64
CA GLU A 233 4.46 26.07 17.92
C GLU A 233 3.86 25.39 16.67
N ASN A 234 2.96 26.08 15.96
CA ASN A 234 2.31 25.57 14.76
C ASN A 234 3.32 25.26 13.64
N GLN A 235 4.37 26.07 13.48
CA GLN A 235 5.39 25.83 12.46
C GLN A 235 6.19 24.54 12.76
N TYR A 236 6.54 24.32 14.03
CA TYR A 236 7.20 23.08 14.45
C TYR A 236 6.27 21.87 14.27
N LEU A 237 4.98 21.99 14.58
CA LEU A 237 4.01 20.91 14.37
C LEU A 237 3.81 20.60 12.88
N THR A 238 3.74 21.61 12.02
CA THR A 238 3.71 21.43 10.56
C THR A 238 4.97 20.72 10.07
N LYS A 239 6.15 21.13 10.55
CA LYS A 239 7.41 20.42 10.28
C LYS A 239 7.33 18.95 10.72
N ALA A 240 6.76 18.66 11.89
CA ALA A 240 6.60 17.30 12.37
C ALA A 240 5.68 16.45 11.48
N CYS A 241 4.57 17.02 10.98
CA CYS A 241 3.70 16.35 10.00
C CYS A 241 4.46 16.02 8.71
N ILE A 242 5.18 16.99 8.15
CA ILE A 242 5.96 16.80 6.92
C ILE A 242 7.03 15.72 7.14
N LEU A 243 7.77 15.76 8.24
CA LEU A 243 8.78 14.76 8.60
C LEU A 243 8.17 13.37 8.79
N ALA A 244 6.97 13.29 9.38
CA ALA A 244 6.27 12.03 9.62
C ALA A 244 5.87 11.35 8.30
N GLU A 245 5.25 12.11 7.38
CA GLU A 245 4.81 11.57 6.09
C GLU A 245 5.97 11.28 5.14
N ASP A 246 6.95 12.18 5.06
CA ASP A 246 8.17 11.96 4.28
C ASP A 246 8.97 10.77 4.83
N GLY A 247 9.09 10.68 6.16
CA GLY A 247 9.73 9.55 6.83
C GLY A 247 9.03 8.23 6.56
N ALA A 248 7.70 8.21 6.54
CA ALA A 248 6.92 7.03 6.18
C ALA A 248 7.09 6.65 4.70
N ALA A 249 7.00 7.63 3.80
CA ALA A 249 7.13 7.41 2.35
C ALA A 249 8.53 6.95 1.93
N THR A 250 9.58 7.48 2.58
CA THR A 250 10.99 7.16 2.27
C THR A 250 11.58 6.04 3.13
N GLY A 251 10.84 5.54 4.12
CA GLY A 251 11.35 4.59 5.13
C GLY A 251 12.41 5.18 6.07
N SER A 252 12.55 6.51 6.14
CA SER A 252 13.56 7.19 6.95
C SER A 252 13.17 7.24 8.43
N LYS A 253 13.68 6.28 9.21
CA LYS A 253 13.49 6.24 10.67
C LYS A 253 13.97 7.52 11.37
N GLY A 254 15.03 8.16 10.86
CA GLY A 254 15.56 9.41 11.43
C GLY A 254 14.53 10.54 11.43
N LYS A 255 13.86 10.76 10.28
CA LYS A 255 12.80 11.78 10.14
C LYS A 255 11.61 11.47 11.07
N LEU A 256 11.21 10.21 11.14
CA LEU A 256 10.12 9.76 12.03
C LEU A 256 10.46 9.99 13.51
N ILE A 257 11.71 9.78 13.93
CA ILE A 257 12.15 10.04 15.31
C ILE A 257 12.13 11.54 15.61
N GLU A 258 12.58 12.38 14.68
CA GLU A 258 12.50 13.84 14.83
C GLU A 258 11.04 14.31 14.96
N ALA A 259 10.15 13.86 14.06
CA ALA A 259 8.72 14.15 14.13
C ALA A 259 8.11 13.74 15.48
N LYS A 260 8.40 12.50 15.92
CA LYS A 260 7.94 11.95 17.21
C LYS A 260 8.38 12.84 18.38
N ASN A 261 9.62 13.30 18.39
CA ASN A 261 10.15 14.14 19.47
C ASN A 261 9.46 15.51 19.51
N ILE A 262 9.18 16.10 18.34
CA ILE A 262 8.45 17.38 18.26
C ILE A 262 7.02 17.21 18.79
N PHE A 263 6.27 16.19 18.32
CA PHE A 263 4.92 15.93 18.82
C PHE A 263 4.90 15.68 20.33
N TYR A 264 5.84 14.88 20.84
CA TYR A 264 5.94 14.59 22.26
C TYR A 264 6.21 15.85 23.10
N LYS A 265 7.12 16.73 22.65
CA LYS A 265 7.42 18.00 23.33
C LYS A 265 6.15 18.85 23.48
N TYR A 266 5.41 19.09 22.40
CA TYR A 266 4.25 19.98 22.43
C TYR A 266 3.01 19.36 23.08
N LEU A 267 2.94 18.03 23.20
CA LEU A 267 1.94 17.37 24.05
C LEU A 267 2.18 17.62 25.54
N LEU A 268 3.44 17.67 25.99
CA LEU A 268 3.78 17.95 27.39
C LEU A 268 3.52 19.41 27.80
N GLU A 269 3.55 20.35 26.85
CA GLU A 269 3.33 21.78 27.08
C GLU A 269 1.84 22.14 27.32
N GLY A 270 0.94 21.15 27.31
CA GLY A 270 -0.43 21.27 27.84
C GLY A 270 -1.50 21.70 26.83
N ASN A 271 -1.14 21.81 25.54
CA ASN A 271 -2.07 22.14 24.47
C ASN A 271 -2.54 20.85 23.75
N ASP A 272 -3.31 20.06 24.49
CA ASP A 272 -3.86 18.78 24.03
C ASP A 272 -4.98 19.00 23.01
N ASN A 273 -4.83 18.44 21.81
CA ASN A 273 -5.88 18.43 20.80
C ASN A 273 -5.88 17.12 20.00
N GLU A 274 -7.03 16.82 19.40
CA GLU A 274 -7.25 15.58 18.66
C GLU A 274 -6.24 15.39 17.51
N VAL A 275 -6.01 16.42 16.70
CA VAL A 275 -5.11 16.36 15.53
C VAL A 275 -3.68 15.97 15.94
N ARG A 276 -3.18 16.47 17.07
CA ARG A 276 -1.86 16.12 17.59
C ARG A 276 -1.79 14.67 18.01
N HIS A 277 -2.76 14.19 18.79
CA HIS A 277 -2.81 12.78 19.17
C HIS A 277 -2.90 11.87 17.96
N TYR A 278 -3.70 12.24 16.95
CA TYR A 278 -3.81 11.51 15.69
C TYR A 278 -2.46 11.44 14.94
N ASN A 279 -1.81 12.58 14.70
CA ASN A 279 -0.54 12.64 13.96
C ASN A 279 0.62 12.00 14.73
N PHE A 280 0.62 12.13 16.05
CA PHE A 280 1.59 11.45 16.89
C PHE A 280 1.40 9.93 16.84
N ALA A 281 0.15 9.45 16.90
CA ALA A 281 -0.17 8.04 16.76
C ALA A 281 0.23 7.47 15.39
N ASN A 282 -0.01 8.21 14.29
CA ASN A 282 0.48 7.87 12.96
C ASN A 282 2.01 7.72 12.93
N THR A 283 2.73 8.67 13.52
CA THR A 283 4.20 8.65 13.58
C THR A 283 4.72 7.44 14.37
N LEU A 284 4.10 7.14 15.51
CA LEU A 284 4.44 5.97 16.33
C LEU A 284 4.16 4.66 15.61
N LYS A 285 3.03 4.57 14.89
CA LYS A 285 2.69 3.43 14.03
C LYS A 285 3.78 3.20 12.98
N SER A 286 4.19 4.25 12.26
CA SER A 286 5.25 4.16 11.24
C SER A 286 6.63 3.77 11.82
N LEU A 287 6.85 4.00 13.12
CA LEU A 287 8.04 3.55 13.84
C LEU A 287 7.93 2.10 14.37
N GLY A 288 6.78 1.45 14.21
CA GLY A 288 6.50 0.11 14.75
C GLY A 288 6.18 0.10 16.26
N LYS A 289 5.95 1.27 16.88
CA LYS A 289 5.58 1.40 18.30
C LYS A 289 4.07 1.27 18.47
N LEU A 290 3.55 0.07 18.21
CA LEU A 290 2.12 -0.19 18.05
C LEU A 290 1.32 0.09 19.33
N GLU A 291 1.79 -0.33 20.49
CA GLU A 291 1.09 -0.16 21.77
C GLU A 291 1.01 1.32 22.17
N GLU A 292 2.09 2.08 21.98
CA GLU A 292 2.10 3.54 22.21
C GLU A 292 1.12 4.22 21.23
N ALA A 293 1.11 3.82 19.96
CA ALA A 293 0.17 4.34 18.97
C ALA A 293 -1.29 4.07 19.35
N VAL A 294 -1.63 2.88 19.86
CA VAL A 294 -2.98 2.55 20.35
C VAL A 294 -3.42 3.51 21.45
N GLN A 295 -2.54 3.81 22.42
CA GLN A 295 -2.87 4.76 23.50
C GLN A 295 -3.17 6.15 22.94
N GLN A 296 -2.35 6.64 22.01
CA GLN A 296 -2.53 7.96 21.40
C GLN A 296 -3.80 8.02 20.53
N TYR A 297 -4.11 6.96 19.78
CA TYR A 297 -5.39 6.89 19.05
C TYR A 297 -6.59 6.87 19.99
N LYS A 298 -6.52 6.16 21.12
CA LYS A 298 -7.60 6.18 22.13
C LYS A 298 -7.79 7.56 22.73
N LEU A 299 -6.72 8.33 22.96
CA LEU A 299 -6.81 9.72 23.41
C LEU A 299 -7.43 10.62 22.33
N CYS A 300 -6.97 10.52 21.08
CA CYS A 300 -7.60 11.20 19.93
C CYS A 300 -9.11 10.92 19.87
N LEU A 301 -9.51 9.65 19.96
CA LEU A 301 -10.91 9.22 19.91
C LEU A 301 -11.72 9.58 21.16
N LYS A 302 -11.06 9.82 22.30
CA LYS A 302 -11.71 10.36 23.50
C LYS A 302 -12.06 11.83 23.32
N ILE A 303 -11.22 12.60 22.64
CA ILE A 303 -11.45 14.02 22.32
C ILE A 303 -12.48 14.14 21.19
N ASN A 304 -12.29 13.39 20.10
CA ASN A 304 -13.23 13.34 18.97
C ASN A 304 -13.63 11.89 18.64
N PRO A 305 -14.75 11.40 19.21
CA PRO A 305 -15.26 10.07 18.91
C PRO A 305 -15.69 9.87 17.45
N ASN A 306 -15.90 10.96 16.71
CA ASN A 306 -16.37 10.96 15.32
C ASN A 306 -15.23 11.01 14.29
N ASN A 307 -13.96 10.81 14.68
CA ASN A 307 -12.87 10.70 13.73
C ASN A 307 -12.82 9.28 13.10
N ALA A 308 -13.41 9.12 11.92
CA ALA A 308 -13.43 7.85 11.20
C ALA A 308 -12.03 7.33 10.82
N GLN A 309 -11.09 8.24 10.49
CA GLN A 309 -9.72 7.87 10.12
C GLN A 309 -8.94 7.31 11.32
N ALA A 310 -9.12 7.92 12.50
CA ALA A 310 -8.54 7.42 13.74
C ALA A 310 -9.05 6.02 14.10
N TRP A 311 -10.37 5.78 13.98
CA TRP A 311 -10.93 4.43 14.16
C TRP A 311 -10.35 3.43 13.14
N LYS A 312 -10.26 3.79 11.86
CA LYS A 312 -9.67 2.92 10.83
C LYS A 312 -8.20 2.61 11.10
N ASN A 313 -7.40 3.60 11.49
CA ASN A 313 -5.98 3.38 11.76
C ASN A 313 -5.76 2.56 13.04
N LEU A 314 -6.59 2.77 14.06
CA LEU A 314 -6.59 1.95 15.27
C LEU A 314 -6.96 0.48 14.95
N GLY A 315 -7.97 0.26 14.10
CA GLY A 315 -8.31 -1.07 13.60
C GLY A 315 -7.13 -1.75 12.91
N SER A 316 -6.44 -1.05 12.02
CA SER A 316 -5.23 -1.58 11.36
C SER A 316 -4.11 -1.94 12.34
N ILE A 317 -3.95 -1.21 13.44
CA ILE A 317 -2.96 -1.60 14.46
C ILE A 317 -3.41 -2.85 15.22
N TYR A 318 -4.70 -3.00 15.52
CA TYR A 318 -5.19 -4.22 16.14
C TYR A 318 -5.03 -5.44 15.23
N TYR A 319 -5.16 -5.28 13.91
CA TYR A 319 -4.80 -6.32 12.95
C TYR A 319 -3.32 -6.73 13.09
N ASP A 320 -2.40 -5.75 13.13
CA ASP A 320 -0.96 -5.99 13.28
C ASP A 320 -0.62 -6.64 14.64
N LEU A 321 -1.44 -6.38 15.67
CA LEU A 321 -1.34 -7.00 17.00
C LEU A 321 -2.09 -8.34 17.11
N HIS A 322 -2.64 -8.87 16.01
CA HIS A 322 -3.46 -10.09 15.97
C HIS A 322 -4.72 -10.07 16.84
N ASN A 323 -5.21 -8.87 17.20
CA ASN A 323 -6.44 -8.70 17.97
C ASN A 323 -7.64 -8.39 17.07
N HIS A 324 -8.11 -9.44 16.39
CA HIS A 324 -9.11 -9.32 15.31
C HIS A 324 -10.53 -8.97 15.79
N GLU A 325 -10.85 -9.12 17.08
CA GLU A 325 -12.17 -8.73 17.61
C GLU A 325 -12.29 -7.21 17.70
N GLU A 326 -11.33 -6.56 18.36
CA GLU A 326 -11.25 -5.11 18.48
C GLU A 326 -11.03 -4.42 17.15
N GLU A 327 -10.29 -5.05 16.24
CA GLU A 327 -10.12 -4.60 14.85
C GLU A 327 -11.49 -4.39 14.17
N ILE A 328 -12.34 -5.41 14.15
CA ILE A 328 -13.67 -5.35 13.52
C ILE A 328 -14.53 -4.27 14.18
N VAL A 329 -14.50 -4.17 15.51
CA VAL A 329 -15.22 -3.11 16.24
C VAL A 329 -14.74 -1.71 15.81
N CYS A 330 -13.44 -1.53 15.59
CA CYS A 330 -12.90 -0.26 15.13
C CYS A 330 -13.36 0.06 13.70
N TYR A 331 -13.31 -0.91 12.77
CA TYR A 331 -13.81 -0.70 11.42
C TYR A 331 -15.32 -0.45 11.38
N ASP A 332 -16.11 -1.13 12.22
CA ASP A 332 -17.55 -0.88 12.33
C ASP A 332 -17.85 0.55 12.80
N LYS A 333 -17.09 1.05 13.78
CA LYS A 333 -17.22 2.45 14.20
C LYS A 333 -16.82 3.43 13.10
N ALA A 334 -15.71 3.17 12.41
CA ALA A 334 -15.27 3.98 11.28
C ALA A 334 -16.34 4.05 10.18
N LEU A 335 -16.92 2.90 9.81
CA LEU A 335 -17.94 2.79 8.76
C LEU A 335 -19.31 3.31 9.20
N LYS A 336 -19.62 3.30 10.50
CA LYS A 336 -20.82 3.97 11.02
C LYS A 336 -20.74 5.49 10.87
N ILE A 337 -19.54 6.06 11.04
CA ILE A 337 -19.28 7.50 10.89
C ILE A 337 -19.18 7.88 9.41
N ASN A 338 -18.39 7.13 8.63
CA ASN A 338 -18.25 7.31 7.19
C ASN A 338 -18.48 5.98 6.45
N PRO A 339 -19.71 5.73 5.97
CA PRO A 339 -20.07 4.48 5.28
C PRO A 339 -19.38 4.25 3.94
N LYS A 340 -18.68 5.26 3.42
CA LYS A 340 -17.97 5.23 2.13
C LYS A 340 -16.46 5.29 2.30
N LEU A 341 -15.93 5.00 3.49
CA LEU A 341 -14.49 4.98 3.74
C LEU A 341 -13.83 3.72 3.12
N PRO A 342 -13.13 3.82 1.97
CA PRO A 342 -12.71 2.64 1.22
C PRO A 342 -11.72 1.77 2.00
N GLN A 343 -10.73 2.40 2.65
CA GLN A 343 -9.73 1.67 3.42
C GLN A 343 -10.35 0.82 4.54
N ALA A 344 -11.39 1.33 5.22
CA ALA A 344 -12.08 0.58 6.28
C ALA A 344 -12.96 -0.56 5.72
N LEU A 345 -13.65 -0.32 4.59
CA LEU A 345 -14.42 -1.37 3.90
C LEU A 345 -13.50 -2.52 3.46
N PHE A 346 -12.39 -2.18 2.82
CA PHE A 346 -11.44 -3.14 2.29
C PHE A 346 -10.80 -3.96 3.42
N SER A 347 -10.19 -3.30 4.42
CA SER A 347 -9.54 -4.01 5.53
C SER A 347 -10.51 -4.89 6.31
N LYS A 348 -11.72 -4.41 6.60
CA LYS A 348 -12.76 -5.24 7.22
C LYS A 348 -13.10 -6.45 6.35
N GLY A 349 -13.23 -6.25 5.04
CA GLY A 349 -13.54 -7.32 4.09
C GLY A 349 -12.47 -8.41 4.03
N VAL A 350 -11.19 -8.02 4.04
CA VAL A 350 -10.04 -8.93 4.12
C VAL A 350 -10.12 -9.77 5.39
N THR A 351 -10.29 -9.15 6.55
CA THR A 351 -10.31 -9.86 7.84
C THR A 351 -11.51 -10.81 7.94
N LEU A 352 -12.69 -10.39 7.49
CA LEU A 352 -13.85 -11.27 7.45
C LEU A 352 -13.62 -12.51 6.57
N SER A 353 -13.00 -12.33 5.40
CA SER A 353 -12.72 -13.43 4.49
C SER A 353 -11.58 -14.34 5.00
N HIS A 354 -10.43 -13.76 5.34
CA HIS A 354 -9.20 -14.48 5.64
C HIS A 354 -9.20 -15.09 7.06
N ILE A 355 -9.63 -14.33 8.06
CA ILE A 355 -9.58 -14.76 9.47
C ILE A 355 -10.89 -15.45 9.87
N TYR A 356 -12.03 -14.81 9.60
CA TYR A 356 -13.33 -15.32 10.03
C TYR A 356 -14.00 -16.27 9.02
N LYS A 357 -13.39 -16.51 7.85
CA LYS A 357 -13.91 -17.40 6.78
C LYS A 357 -15.31 -17.02 6.27
N LYS A 358 -15.71 -15.76 6.47
CA LYS A 358 -16.96 -15.17 5.98
C LYS A 358 -16.74 -14.58 4.59
N HIS A 359 -16.42 -15.45 3.64
CA HIS A 359 -15.96 -15.07 2.30
C HIS A 359 -16.97 -14.20 1.53
N THR A 360 -18.27 -14.50 1.59
CA THR A 360 -19.30 -13.74 0.87
C THR A 360 -19.45 -12.31 1.41
N GLU A 361 -19.49 -12.15 2.73
CA GLU A 361 -19.57 -10.85 3.38
C GLU A 361 -18.29 -10.05 3.12
N GLY A 362 -17.12 -10.67 3.30
CA GLY A 362 -15.83 -10.05 3.04
C GLY A 362 -15.68 -9.57 1.60
N LEU A 363 -16.05 -10.40 0.63
CA LEU A 363 -16.04 -10.05 -0.79
C LEU A 363 -16.91 -8.83 -1.10
N SER A 364 -18.14 -8.80 -0.56
CA SER A 364 -19.06 -7.69 -0.80
C SER A 364 -18.48 -6.34 -0.35
N LEU A 365 -17.76 -6.32 0.78
CA LEU A 365 -17.13 -5.11 1.30
C LEU A 365 -15.92 -4.69 0.46
N MET A 366 -15.08 -5.64 0.05
CA MET A 366 -13.91 -5.34 -0.79
C MET A 366 -14.32 -4.81 -2.17
N LEU A 367 -15.34 -5.39 -2.81
CA LEU A 367 -15.86 -4.89 -4.08
C LEU A 367 -16.48 -3.49 -3.94
N LYS A 368 -17.27 -3.27 -2.88
CA LYS A 368 -17.83 -1.95 -2.59
C LYS A 368 -16.73 -0.91 -2.35
N SER A 369 -15.62 -1.29 -1.70
CA SER A 369 -14.46 -0.41 -1.57
C SER A 369 -13.86 -0.04 -2.92
N ASN A 370 -13.66 -1.04 -3.78
CA ASN A 370 -13.10 -0.86 -5.13
C ASN A 370 -13.96 0.09 -5.99
N GLU A 371 -15.28 0.04 -5.84
CA GLU A 371 -16.21 0.96 -6.54
C GLU A 371 -16.13 2.42 -6.03
N GLN A 372 -15.74 2.66 -4.78
CA GLN A 372 -15.66 4.01 -4.24
C GLN A 372 -14.38 4.74 -4.68
N GLU A 373 -13.26 4.03 -4.77
CA GLU A 373 -11.95 4.63 -5.01
C GLU A 373 -11.05 3.65 -5.76
N GLU A 374 -11.24 3.53 -7.08
CA GLU A 374 -10.44 2.63 -7.94
C GLU A 374 -8.94 3.01 -7.94
N GLU A 375 -8.64 4.31 -7.81
CA GLU A 375 -7.26 4.82 -7.70
C GLU A 375 -6.51 4.29 -6.48
N MET A 376 -7.20 3.99 -5.37
CA MET A 376 -6.59 3.38 -4.18
C MET A 376 -5.95 2.04 -4.53
N MET A 377 -6.62 1.23 -5.36
CA MET A 377 -6.15 -0.10 -5.74
C MET A 377 -4.97 -0.03 -6.71
N ASN A 378 -4.87 1.05 -7.49
CA ASN A 378 -3.69 1.29 -8.34
C ASN A 378 -2.44 1.60 -7.49
N GLY A 379 -2.60 2.29 -6.36
CA GLY A 379 -1.52 2.48 -5.37
C GLY A 379 -1.23 1.27 -4.49
N TYR A 380 -2.11 0.26 -4.49
CA TYR A 380 -1.97 -0.97 -3.70
C TYR A 380 -2.41 -2.21 -4.49
N PRO A 381 -1.60 -2.67 -5.48
CA PRO A 381 -1.96 -3.79 -6.35
C PRO A 381 -2.24 -5.10 -5.60
N VAL A 382 -1.58 -5.30 -4.44
CA VAL A 382 -1.80 -6.43 -3.52
C VAL A 382 -3.24 -6.49 -3.01
N GLY A 383 -4.01 -5.40 -3.07
CA GLY A 383 -5.44 -5.43 -2.80
C GLY A 383 -6.20 -6.39 -3.72
N TYR A 384 -5.82 -6.47 -5.00
CA TYR A 384 -6.47 -7.37 -5.94
C TYR A 384 -6.25 -8.85 -5.61
N PHE A 385 -5.10 -9.18 -5.01
CA PHE A 385 -4.84 -10.52 -4.49
C PHE A 385 -5.89 -10.94 -3.46
N TRP A 386 -6.29 -10.08 -2.52
CA TRP A 386 -7.26 -10.45 -1.49
C TRP A 386 -8.66 -10.71 -2.03
N ILE A 387 -9.05 -9.96 -3.08
CA ILE A 387 -10.28 -10.19 -3.82
C ILE A 387 -10.19 -11.55 -4.53
N ALA A 388 -9.10 -11.79 -5.26
CA ALA A 388 -8.85 -13.05 -5.96
C ALA A 388 -8.86 -14.26 -5.01
N TYR A 389 -8.11 -14.19 -3.91
CA TYR A 389 -8.11 -15.18 -2.83
C TYR A 389 -9.53 -15.49 -2.34
N THR A 390 -10.36 -14.47 -2.15
CA THR A 390 -11.73 -14.67 -1.66
C THR A 390 -12.60 -15.37 -2.71
N TYR A 391 -12.43 -15.04 -4.00
CA TYR A 391 -13.08 -15.77 -5.09
C TYR A 391 -12.61 -17.23 -5.17
N GLU A 392 -11.31 -17.50 -5.01
CA GLU A 392 -10.75 -18.86 -4.94
C GLU A 392 -11.41 -19.68 -3.81
N LYS A 393 -11.55 -19.11 -2.61
CA LYS A 393 -12.25 -19.78 -1.49
C LYS A 393 -13.74 -19.99 -1.72
N LEU A 394 -14.36 -19.21 -2.59
CA LEU A 394 -15.74 -19.40 -3.03
C LEU A 394 -15.87 -20.39 -4.22
N GLY A 395 -14.76 -20.95 -4.71
CA GLY A 395 -14.74 -21.85 -5.86
C GLY A 395 -14.91 -21.16 -7.22
N LYS A 396 -14.82 -19.83 -7.24
CA LYS A 396 -15.01 -18.96 -8.42
C LYS A 396 -13.66 -18.66 -9.09
N ILE A 397 -13.19 -19.62 -9.87
CA ILE A 397 -11.81 -19.61 -10.40
C ILE A 397 -11.61 -18.51 -11.46
N ASP A 398 -12.58 -18.32 -12.36
CA ASP A 398 -12.48 -17.32 -13.43
C ASP A 398 -12.44 -15.89 -12.86
N GLU A 399 -13.31 -15.57 -11.90
CA GLU A 399 -13.27 -14.27 -11.22
C GLU A 399 -11.97 -14.10 -10.42
N SER A 400 -11.46 -15.17 -9.80
CA SER A 400 -10.16 -15.13 -9.13
C SER A 400 -9.02 -14.81 -10.09
N LEU A 401 -9.01 -15.43 -11.28
CA LEU A 401 -8.01 -15.16 -12.33
C LEU A 401 -8.11 -13.72 -12.84
N TYR A 402 -9.33 -13.24 -13.07
CA TYR A 402 -9.56 -11.86 -13.50
C TYR A 402 -8.95 -10.83 -12.54
N PHE A 403 -9.17 -10.99 -11.23
CA PHE A 403 -8.66 -10.03 -10.25
C PHE A 403 -7.15 -10.16 -10.04
N ILE A 404 -6.57 -11.36 -10.02
CA ILE A 404 -5.11 -11.46 -9.91
C ILE A 404 -4.41 -10.87 -11.13
N ASP A 405 -5.00 -11.01 -12.33
CA ASP A 405 -4.47 -10.42 -13.56
C ASP A 405 -4.54 -8.90 -13.56
N LYS A 406 -5.59 -8.32 -12.96
CA LYS A 406 -5.61 -6.87 -12.70
C LYS A 406 -4.44 -6.42 -11.83
N GLY A 407 -4.18 -7.13 -10.72
CA GLY A 407 -3.04 -6.81 -9.86
C GLY A 407 -1.70 -6.89 -10.61
N LEU A 408 -1.50 -7.98 -11.36
CA LEU A 408 -0.29 -8.20 -12.16
C LEU A 408 -0.17 -7.24 -13.34
N SER A 409 -1.25 -6.67 -13.86
CA SER A 409 -1.16 -5.63 -14.90
C SER A 409 -0.53 -4.32 -14.40
N ILE A 410 -0.59 -4.08 -13.09
CA ILE A 410 -0.05 -2.88 -12.42
C ILE A 410 1.36 -3.16 -11.89
N ASP A 411 1.56 -4.34 -11.30
CA ASP A 411 2.86 -4.81 -10.80
C ASP A 411 3.20 -6.21 -11.35
N PRO A 412 3.71 -6.29 -12.60
CA PRO A 412 3.90 -7.56 -13.31
C PRO A 412 4.95 -8.50 -12.69
N GLU A 413 5.93 -7.95 -11.98
CA GLU A 413 7.05 -8.70 -11.40
C GLU A 413 6.80 -9.11 -9.94
N ASN A 414 5.58 -8.89 -9.43
CA ASN A 414 5.23 -9.23 -8.06
C ASN A 414 5.22 -10.75 -7.83
N LEU A 415 6.31 -11.29 -7.30
CA LEU A 415 6.50 -12.73 -7.07
C LEU A 415 5.37 -13.34 -6.23
N PHE A 416 4.86 -12.62 -5.22
CA PHE A 416 3.79 -13.11 -4.36
C PHE A 416 2.47 -13.33 -5.15
N MET A 417 2.09 -12.39 -6.01
CA MET A 417 0.91 -12.52 -6.86
C MET A 417 1.11 -13.59 -7.95
N LEU A 418 2.30 -13.65 -8.54
CA LEU A 418 2.66 -14.66 -9.53
C LEU A 418 2.60 -16.08 -8.93
N ASP A 419 3.04 -16.26 -7.69
CA ASP A 419 2.97 -17.53 -6.97
C ASP A 419 1.54 -17.93 -6.65
N PHE A 420 0.70 -16.97 -6.24
CA PHE A 420 -0.72 -17.22 -6.06
C PHE A 420 -1.38 -17.69 -7.37
N LYS A 421 -1.15 -16.98 -8.49
CA LYS A 421 -1.68 -17.37 -9.80
C LYS A 421 -1.16 -18.74 -10.24
N THR A 422 0.12 -19.06 -9.98
CA THR A 422 0.70 -20.38 -10.25
C THR A 422 -0.06 -21.46 -9.49
N ASN A 423 -0.28 -21.29 -8.19
CA ASN A 423 -0.99 -22.28 -7.36
C ASN A 423 -2.46 -22.44 -7.76
N LEU A 424 -3.11 -21.33 -8.13
CA LEU A 424 -4.49 -21.31 -8.61
C LEU A 424 -4.63 -22.14 -9.89
N LEU A 425 -3.78 -21.88 -10.89
CA LEU A 425 -3.81 -22.63 -12.15
C LEU A 425 -3.39 -24.08 -11.96
N ALA A 426 -2.32 -24.34 -11.20
CA ALA A 426 -1.82 -25.68 -10.89
C ALA A 426 -2.88 -26.60 -10.27
N SER A 427 -3.78 -26.05 -9.46
CA SER A 427 -4.84 -26.82 -8.78
C SER A 427 -6.10 -26.99 -9.63
N ASN A 428 -6.24 -26.25 -10.75
CA ASN A 428 -7.49 -26.14 -11.49
C ASN A 428 -7.38 -26.37 -13.00
N PHE A 429 -6.18 -26.47 -13.58
CA PHE A 429 -5.98 -26.57 -15.03
C PHE A 429 -6.64 -27.80 -15.67
N GLU A 430 -6.91 -28.85 -14.90
CA GLU A 430 -7.56 -30.08 -15.38
C GLU A 430 -9.09 -29.95 -15.51
N LYS A 431 -9.69 -28.84 -15.04
CA LYS A 431 -11.15 -28.66 -15.03
C LYS A 431 -11.76 -28.47 -16.42
N ASP A 432 -11.08 -27.73 -17.29
CA ASP A 432 -11.50 -27.48 -18.67
C ASP A 432 -10.33 -27.06 -19.56
N ASP A 433 -10.52 -27.14 -20.87
CA ASP A 433 -9.49 -26.88 -21.87
C ASP A 433 -9.05 -25.40 -21.90
N ASN A 434 -9.92 -24.46 -21.53
CA ASN A 434 -9.57 -23.04 -21.53
C ASN A 434 -8.60 -22.72 -20.38
N LEU A 435 -8.89 -23.22 -19.19
CA LEU A 435 -7.99 -23.14 -18.03
C LEU A 435 -6.68 -23.87 -18.30
N LYS A 436 -6.72 -25.03 -18.97
CA LYS A 436 -5.50 -25.76 -19.38
C LYS A 436 -4.61 -24.91 -20.29
N ASN A 437 -5.17 -24.27 -21.31
CA ASN A 437 -4.43 -23.40 -22.22
C ASN A 437 -3.88 -22.16 -21.51
N THR A 438 -4.69 -21.51 -20.67
CA THR A 438 -4.25 -20.36 -19.86
C THR A 438 -3.12 -20.74 -18.91
N ALA A 439 -3.20 -21.93 -18.31
CA ALA A 439 -2.15 -22.45 -17.43
C ALA A 439 -0.85 -22.68 -18.21
N ILE A 440 -0.92 -23.30 -19.39
CA ILE A 440 0.25 -23.52 -20.25
C ILE A 440 0.95 -22.20 -20.58
N GLU A 441 0.21 -21.22 -21.12
CA GLU A 441 0.77 -19.91 -21.48
C GLU A 441 1.40 -19.22 -20.27
N PHE A 442 0.73 -19.26 -19.11
CA PHE A 442 1.25 -18.64 -17.90
C PHE A 442 2.49 -19.36 -17.34
N PHE A 443 2.54 -20.69 -17.38
CA PHE A 443 3.71 -21.43 -16.93
C PHE A 443 4.91 -21.20 -17.84
N GLU A 444 4.72 -21.10 -19.16
CA GLU A 444 5.77 -20.70 -20.11
C GLU A 444 6.29 -19.30 -19.79
N TYR A 445 5.39 -18.34 -19.58
CA TYR A 445 5.76 -16.99 -19.15
C TYR A 445 6.60 -16.98 -17.86
N ARG A 446 6.19 -17.72 -16.82
CA ARG A 446 6.96 -17.82 -15.57
C ARG A 446 8.35 -18.42 -15.81
N LEU A 447 8.47 -19.41 -16.70
CA LEU A 447 9.77 -19.99 -17.01
C LEU A 447 10.71 -19.00 -17.71
N GLU A 448 10.18 -18.13 -18.58
CA GLU A 448 10.97 -17.08 -19.23
C GLU A 448 11.36 -15.96 -18.28
N LEU A 449 10.51 -15.64 -17.29
CA LEU A 449 10.74 -14.57 -16.33
C LEU A 449 11.83 -14.91 -15.31
N ASP A 450 11.70 -16.04 -14.61
CA ASP A 450 12.54 -16.37 -13.44
C ASP A 450 12.94 -17.84 -13.34
N ASN A 451 12.81 -18.63 -14.42
CA ASN A 451 13.06 -20.07 -14.43
C ASN A 451 12.28 -20.82 -13.33
N HIS A 452 11.05 -20.40 -13.04
CA HIS A 452 10.25 -20.96 -11.94
C HIS A 452 9.99 -22.47 -12.08
N PHE A 453 10.66 -23.27 -11.25
CA PHE A 453 10.69 -24.73 -11.37
C PHE A 453 9.34 -25.40 -11.15
N LYS A 454 8.54 -24.87 -10.23
CA LYS A 454 7.18 -25.36 -10.02
C LYS A 454 6.32 -25.18 -11.28
N SER A 455 6.49 -24.07 -12.01
CA SER A 455 5.82 -23.88 -13.30
C SER A 455 6.29 -24.90 -14.34
N LEU A 456 7.57 -25.28 -14.35
CA LEU A 456 8.08 -26.33 -15.25
C LEU A 456 7.37 -27.66 -15.05
N TYR A 457 7.21 -28.07 -13.79
CA TYR A 457 6.49 -29.29 -13.43
C TYR A 457 5.06 -29.28 -13.96
N TYR A 458 4.31 -28.22 -13.67
CA TYR A 458 2.92 -28.13 -14.11
C TYR A 458 2.78 -27.91 -15.61
N LEU A 459 3.75 -27.30 -16.29
CA LEU A 459 3.78 -27.21 -17.75
C LEU A 459 3.90 -28.59 -18.39
N ILE A 460 4.82 -29.42 -17.91
CA ILE A 460 5.01 -30.81 -18.39
C ILE A 460 3.72 -31.61 -18.20
N LYS A 461 3.09 -31.47 -17.03
CA LYS A 461 1.82 -32.13 -16.71
C LYS A 461 0.67 -31.63 -17.60
N ALA A 462 0.52 -30.31 -17.73
CA ALA A 462 -0.54 -29.70 -18.53
C ALA A 462 -0.40 -30.01 -20.03
N LYS A 463 0.82 -30.12 -20.56
CA LYS A 463 1.08 -30.53 -21.95
C LYS A 463 1.05 -32.04 -22.17
N GLU A 464 0.83 -32.84 -21.13
CA GLU A 464 0.83 -34.31 -21.20
C GLU A 464 2.12 -34.87 -21.85
N ILE A 465 3.26 -34.25 -21.54
CA ILE A 465 4.53 -34.70 -22.08
C ILE A 465 4.94 -35.95 -21.32
N HIS A 466 4.97 -37.09 -22.02
CA HIS A 466 5.39 -38.39 -21.48
C HIS A 466 6.74 -38.85 -22.02
N ASP A 467 7.24 -38.21 -23.09
CA ASP A 467 8.51 -38.55 -23.72
C ASP A 467 9.70 -38.12 -22.85
N GLU A 468 10.46 -39.10 -22.39
CA GLU A 468 11.61 -38.89 -21.50
C GLU A 468 12.65 -37.95 -22.10
N LYS A 469 12.93 -38.09 -23.40
CA LYS A 469 13.92 -37.26 -24.09
C LYS A 469 13.50 -35.79 -24.08
N THR A 470 12.23 -35.51 -24.37
CA THR A 470 11.67 -34.16 -24.36
C THR A 470 11.68 -33.56 -22.95
N ILE A 471 11.29 -34.34 -21.93
CA ILE A 471 11.34 -33.89 -20.53
C ILE A 471 12.78 -33.56 -20.12
N LEU A 472 13.76 -34.41 -20.45
CA LEU A 472 15.17 -34.16 -20.14
C LEU A 472 15.70 -32.90 -20.81
N VAL A 473 15.30 -32.63 -22.06
CA VAL A 473 15.67 -31.37 -22.75
C VAL A 473 15.12 -30.15 -22.00
N LEU A 474 13.86 -30.20 -21.56
CA LEU A 474 13.24 -29.13 -20.79
C LEU A 474 13.93 -28.95 -19.41
N LEU A 475 14.17 -30.05 -18.69
CA LEU A 475 14.90 -30.02 -17.42
C LEU A 475 16.28 -29.40 -17.61
N LYS A 476 17.07 -29.85 -18.59
CA LYS A 476 18.41 -29.30 -18.87
C LYS A 476 18.40 -27.80 -19.19
N LYS A 477 17.35 -27.33 -19.87
CA LYS A 477 17.22 -25.92 -20.23
C LYS A 477 17.00 -25.03 -19.01
N TYR A 478 16.17 -25.47 -18.06
CA TYR A 478 15.69 -24.62 -16.97
C TYR A 478 16.33 -24.94 -15.61
N THR A 479 16.85 -26.15 -15.40
CA THR A 479 17.41 -26.60 -14.11
C THR A 479 18.91 -26.87 -14.21
N PRO A 480 19.76 -26.02 -13.59
CA PRO A 480 21.21 -26.18 -13.65
C PRO A 480 21.71 -27.53 -13.15
N ILE A 481 21.07 -28.10 -12.12
CA ILE A 481 21.49 -29.38 -11.52
C ILE A 481 21.29 -30.59 -12.45
N VAL A 482 20.38 -30.50 -13.43
CA VAL A 482 20.06 -31.60 -14.36
C VAL A 482 20.81 -31.44 -15.69
N LYS A 483 21.67 -30.41 -15.83
CA LYS A 483 22.29 -30.02 -17.11
C LYS A 483 23.01 -31.16 -17.83
N PHE A 484 23.65 -32.07 -17.10
CA PHE A 484 24.43 -33.17 -17.68
C PHE A 484 23.70 -34.53 -17.64
N ALA A 485 22.61 -34.65 -16.89
CA ALA A 485 21.90 -35.92 -16.72
C ALA A 485 21.26 -36.40 -18.04
N ASP A 486 21.65 -37.58 -18.54
CA ASP A 486 20.95 -38.26 -19.63
C ASP A 486 20.30 -39.57 -19.15
N SER A 487 19.60 -40.29 -20.05
CA SER A 487 18.97 -41.57 -19.70
C SER A 487 19.96 -42.60 -19.18
N SER A 488 21.23 -42.56 -19.62
CA SER A 488 22.30 -43.42 -19.10
C SER A 488 22.68 -43.00 -17.68
N THR A 489 22.85 -41.70 -17.41
CA THR A 489 23.10 -41.14 -16.07
C THR A 489 21.98 -41.55 -15.10
N LEU A 490 20.72 -41.36 -15.48
CA LEU A 490 19.56 -41.71 -14.64
C LEU A 490 19.52 -43.21 -14.31
N THR A 491 19.76 -44.05 -15.33
CA THR A 491 19.79 -45.51 -15.15
C THR A 491 20.93 -45.93 -14.21
N LYS A 492 22.13 -45.38 -14.40
CA LYS A 492 23.29 -45.63 -13.52
C LYS A 492 23.01 -45.22 -12.07
N CYS A 493 22.27 -44.13 -11.86
CA CYS A 493 21.97 -43.60 -10.54
C CYS A 493 20.69 -44.19 -9.91
N VAL A 494 20.00 -45.12 -10.60
CA VAL A 494 18.71 -45.67 -10.17
C VAL A 494 17.66 -44.56 -9.92
N LEU A 495 17.81 -43.42 -10.59
CA LEU A 495 16.88 -42.30 -10.50
C LEU A 495 15.82 -42.44 -11.58
N LYS A 496 14.54 -42.34 -11.21
CA LYS A 496 13.46 -42.30 -12.19
C LYS A 496 13.22 -40.85 -12.60
N LEU A 497 12.84 -40.66 -13.86
CA LEU A 497 12.44 -39.35 -14.37
C LEU A 497 11.31 -38.71 -13.52
N GLN A 498 10.39 -39.53 -13.01
CA GLN A 498 9.31 -39.07 -12.14
C GLN A 498 9.83 -38.48 -10.82
N ASP A 499 10.95 -38.99 -10.29
CA ASP A 499 11.54 -38.50 -9.05
C ASP A 499 12.12 -37.10 -9.28
N LEU A 500 12.76 -36.87 -10.44
CA LEU A 500 13.25 -35.56 -10.85
C LEU A 500 12.12 -34.55 -11.08
N LEU A 501 11.01 -34.98 -11.68
CA LEU A 501 9.85 -34.12 -11.86
C LEU A 501 9.26 -33.68 -10.52
N LYS A 502 9.10 -34.61 -9.57
CA LYS A 502 8.60 -34.28 -8.23
C LYS A 502 9.52 -33.30 -7.51
N PHE A 503 10.84 -33.48 -7.63
CA PHE A 503 11.82 -32.59 -7.04
C PHE A 503 11.67 -31.12 -7.46
N LEU A 504 11.18 -30.84 -8.68
CA LEU A 504 10.89 -29.47 -9.12
C LEU A 504 9.93 -28.71 -8.20
N LEU A 505 9.03 -29.41 -7.49
CA LEU A 505 8.09 -28.80 -6.53
C LEU A 505 8.79 -28.31 -5.26
N HIS A 506 10.03 -28.76 -5.01
CA HIS A 506 10.80 -28.51 -3.79
C HIS A 506 12.14 -27.82 -4.06
N TYR A 507 12.41 -27.49 -5.33
CA TYR A 507 13.68 -26.98 -5.80
C TYR A 507 14.09 -25.66 -5.16
N ASP A 508 13.17 -24.72 -4.93
CA ASP A 508 13.51 -23.42 -4.33
C ASP A 508 13.99 -23.56 -2.87
N LYS A 509 13.37 -24.48 -2.13
CA LYS A 509 13.81 -24.84 -0.78
C LYS A 509 15.18 -25.49 -0.80
N TYR A 510 15.41 -26.33 -1.80
CA TYR A 510 16.68 -26.97 -2.03
C TYR A 510 17.81 -25.97 -2.36
N LEU A 511 17.54 -25.00 -3.23
CA LEU A 511 18.49 -23.92 -3.53
C LEU A 511 18.82 -23.10 -2.29
N THR A 512 17.80 -22.72 -1.51
CA THR A 512 17.99 -22.00 -0.24
C THR A 512 18.89 -22.79 0.73
N LEU A 513 18.66 -24.10 0.82
CA LEU A 513 19.51 -25.00 1.59
C LEU A 513 20.94 -25.00 1.07
N ARG A 514 21.14 -25.15 -0.25
CA ARG A 514 22.47 -25.20 -0.89
C ARG A 514 23.24 -23.88 -0.83
N GLN A 515 22.56 -22.73 -0.79
CA GLN A 515 23.21 -21.45 -0.51
C GLN A 515 23.82 -21.40 0.90
N THR A 516 23.13 -22.00 1.86
CA THR A 516 23.57 -22.06 3.27
C THR A 516 24.63 -23.15 3.46
N TYR A 517 24.50 -24.25 2.73
CA TYR A 517 25.37 -25.44 2.81
C TYR A 517 25.88 -25.84 1.41
N PRO A 518 26.81 -25.07 0.83
CA PRO A 518 27.33 -25.36 -0.50
C PRO A 518 28.25 -26.59 -0.46
N LEU A 519 28.08 -27.49 -1.43
CA LEU A 519 29.00 -28.62 -1.65
C LEU A 519 30.45 -28.13 -1.83
N ASN A 520 30.65 -26.97 -2.47
CA ASN A 520 31.96 -26.42 -2.82
C ASN A 520 32.90 -26.14 -1.63
N ARG A 521 32.38 -25.90 -0.42
CA ARG A 521 33.21 -25.63 0.77
C ARG A 521 34.12 -26.82 1.11
N TYR A 522 33.74 -28.02 0.66
CA TYR A 522 34.40 -29.30 0.97
C TYR A 522 35.13 -29.90 -0.25
N LEU A 523 34.84 -29.40 -1.45
CA LEU A 523 35.54 -29.76 -2.70
C LEU A 523 37.03 -29.39 -2.68
N ASN A 524 37.41 -28.35 -1.94
CA ASN A 524 38.82 -27.96 -1.78
C ASN A 524 39.66 -29.04 -1.07
N HIS A 525 39.05 -29.94 -0.28
CA HIS A 525 39.76 -31.06 0.35
C HIS A 525 39.99 -32.23 -0.60
N LEU A 526 39.12 -32.42 -1.61
CA LEU A 526 39.28 -33.45 -2.64
C LEU A 526 40.17 -32.99 -3.80
N MET A 527 40.19 -31.69 -4.10
CA MET A 527 41.06 -31.10 -5.13
C MET A 527 42.49 -30.82 -4.67
N SER A 528 42.80 -30.98 -3.38
CA SER A 528 44.17 -30.86 -2.90
C SER A 528 44.91 -32.19 -3.10
N GLN A 529 45.75 -32.20 -4.14
CA GLN A 529 46.73 -33.22 -4.57
C GLN A 529 46.30 -34.07 -5.78
N ASN A 530 46.67 -33.58 -6.97
CA ASN A 530 46.89 -34.30 -8.24
C ASN A 530 45.79 -35.18 -8.87
N HIS A 531 44.55 -35.21 -8.37
CA HIS A 531 43.52 -36.12 -8.92
C HIS A 531 42.23 -35.36 -9.30
N SER A 532 41.85 -35.41 -10.58
CA SER A 532 40.62 -34.79 -11.08
C SER A 532 39.45 -35.77 -11.01
N ILE A 533 38.66 -35.71 -9.94
CA ILE A 533 37.31 -36.31 -9.93
C ILE A 533 36.47 -35.56 -10.99
N SER A 534 35.73 -36.30 -11.82
CA SER A 534 34.93 -35.72 -12.91
C SER A 534 33.86 -34.75 -12.39
N SER A 535 33.57 -33.68 -13.15
CA SER A 535 32.45 -32.77 -12.81
C SER A 535 31.10 -33.49 -12.81
N GLU A 536 30.96 -34.51 -13.66
CA GLU A 536 29.76 -35.35 -13.81
C GLU A 536 29.44 -36.11 -12.52
N PHE A 537 30.47 -36.63 -11.83
CA PHE A 537 30.30 -37.31 -10.55
C PHE A 537 29.65 -36.41 -9.48
N TYR A 538 30.08 -35.16 -9.38
CA TYR A 538 29.57 -34.23 -8.36
C TYR A 538 28.12 -33.85 -8.59
N GLU A 539 27.74 -33.66 -9.84
CA GLU A 539 26.35 -33.34 -10.20
C GLU A 539 25.43 -34.54 -9.99
N ILE A 540 25.91 -35.76 -10.25
CA ILE A 540 25.19 -36.99 -9.89
C ILE A 540 24.91 -37.03 -8.39
N MET A 541 25.93 -36.79 -7.55
CA MET A 541 25.77 -36.78 -6.10
C MET A 541 24.80 -35.67 -5.62
N ASP A 542 24.84 -34.50 -6.26
CA ASP A 542 23.91 -33.42 -5.94
C ASP A 542 22.47 -33.76 -6.37
N LEU A 543 22.27 -34.44 -7.50
CA LEU A 543 20.97 -34.93 -7.97
C LEU A 543 20.36 -35.98 -7.04
N ILE A 544 21.17 -36.91 -6.57
CA ILE A 544 20.78 -37.92 -5.60
C ILE A 544 20.31 -37.27 -4.30
N PHE A 545 21.09 -36.30 -3.81
CA PHE A 545 20.79 -35.60 -2.58
C PHE A 545 19.51 -34.75 -2.73
N ALA A 546 19.34 -34.09 -3.87
CA ALA A 546 18.11 -33.41 -4.25
C ALA A 546 16.88 -34.34 -4.20
N LYS A 547 17.01 -35.57 -4.71
CA LYS A 547 15.94 -36.58 -4.64
C LYS A 547 15.62 -36.99 -3.21
N GLY A 548 16.63 -37.29 -2.39
CA GLY A 548 16.44 -37.61 -0.97
C GLY A 548 15.78 -36.47 -0.18
N PHE A 549 16.19 -35.23 -0.47
CA PHE A 549 15.57 -34.03 0.10
C PHE A 549 14.09 -33.88 -0.33
N SER A 550 13.78 -34.16 -1.60
CA SER A 550 12.41 -34.14 -2.12
C SER A 550 11.52 -35.13 -1.37
N ASP A 551 11.97 -36.38 -1.24
CA ASP A 551 11.23 -37.46 -0.56
C ASP A 551 10.96 -37.09 0.91
N ALA A 552 11.99 -36.57 1.58
CA ALA A 552 11.92 -36.09 2.96
C ALA A 552 10.87 -34.98 3.15
N ILE A 553 10.85 -33.99 2.25
CA ILE A 553 9.88 -32.89 2.28
C ILE A 553 8.45 -33.41 2.08
N GLU A 554 8.24 -34.34 1.14
CA GLU A 554 6.93 -34.96 0.92
C GLU A 554 6.44 -35.73 2.16
N GLU A 555 7.32 -36.53 2.77
CA GLU A 555 6.99 -37.32 3.94
C GLU A 555 6.68 -36.43 5.15
N TYR A 556 7.43 -35.34 5.33
CA TYR A 556 7.12 -34.31 6.30
C TYR A 556 5.71 -33.74 6.10
N TYR A 557 5.32 -33.40 4.86
CA TYR A 557 3.97 -32.89 4.59
C TYR A 557 2.86 -33.91 4.82
N LYS A 558 3.15 -35.21 4.72
CA LYS A 558 2.18 -36.30 4.93
C LYS A 558 2.00 -36.65 6.41
N VAL A 559 3.11 -36.83 7.11
CA VAL A 559 3.13 -37.41 8.47
C VAL A 559 3.24 -36.33 9.54
N GLY A 560 3.71 -35.12 9.18
CA GLY A 560 4.00 -34.04 10.14
C GLY A 560 5.16 -34.38 11.09
N ASN A 561 5.81 -35.54 10.89
CA ASN A 561 6.93 -35.99 11.69
C ASN A 561 8.22 -35.56 10.99
N MET A 562 8.87 -34.60 11.63
CA MET A 562 10.02 -33.91 11.08
C MET A 562 11.33 -34.69 11.33
N ASN A 563 11.29 -35.77 12.14
CA ASN A 563 12.39 -36.72 12.38
C ASN A 563 12.75 -37.56 11.14
N LEU A 564 11.82 -37.71 10.18
CA LEU A 564 12.01 -38.54 8.99
C LEU A 564 12.88 -37.89 7.92
N ILE A 565 13.18 -36.58 8.03
CA ILE A 565 13.91 -35.84 6.99
C ILE A 565 15.38 -36.28 6.90
N GLY A 566 16.07 -36.34 8.03
CA GLY A 566 17.45 -36.81 8.09
C GLY A 566 17.57 -38.27 7.69
N GLU A 567 16.66 -39.11 8.17
CA GLU A 567 16.59 -40.54 7.83
C GLU A 567 16.29 -40.77 6.34
N ALA A 568 15.36 -40.02 5.72
CA ALA A 568 15.04 -40.16 4.31
C ALA A 568 16.18 -39.72 3.39
N ILE A 569 16.89 -38.63 3.73
CA ILE A 569 18.09 -38.20 3.01
C ILE A 569 19.21 -39.26 3.16
N LEU A 570 19.41 -39.80 4.36
CA LEU A 570 20.41 -40.85 4.61
C LEU A 570 20.05 -42.18 3.94
N ASN A 571 18.77 -42.57 3.94
CA ASN A 571 18.29 -43.74 3.23
C ASN A 571 18.48 -43.57 1.73
N ALA A 572 18.22 -42.38 1.18
CA ALA A 572 18.51 -42.12 -0.23
C ALA A 572 20.01 -42.31 -0.53
N LEU A 573 20.90 -41.87 0.38
CA LEU A 573 22.35 -42.05 0.29
C LEU A 573 22.80 -43.51 0.51
N SER A 574 22.07 -44.31 1.29
CA SER A 574 22.46 -45.69 1.60
C SER A 574 22.27 -46.67 0.42
N PHE A 575 21.45 -46.34 -0.57
CA PHE A 575 21.23 -47.18 -1.75
C PHE A 575 22.26 -46.97 -2.88
N LEU A 576 23.42 -46.33 -2.64
CA LEU A 576 24.33 -45.82 -3.70
C LEU A 576 25.71 -46.47 -3.88
N PRO A 577 25.79 -47.77 -4.16
CA PRO A 577 27.01 -48.34 -4.74
C PRO A 577 27.32 -47.83 -6.16
N SER A 578 26.36 -47.23 -6.88
CA SER A 578 26.49 -46.98 -8.33
C SER A 578 27.02 -45.60 -8.72
N ALA A 579 27.00 -44.60 -7.85
CA ALA A 579 27.62 -43.29 -8.16
C ALA A 579 29.15 -43.41 -8.31
N ILE A 580 29.76 -44.41 -7.65
CA ILE A 580 31.19 -44.78 -7.68
C ILE A 580 31.71 -44.95 -9.12
N PHE A 581 30.84 -45.28 -10.07
CA PHE A 581 31.24 -45.59 -11.45
C PHE A 581 31.91 -44.44 -12.21
N GLU A 582 31.76 -43.19 -11.77
CA GLU A 582 32.33 -42.01 -12.45
C GLU A 582 33.60 -41.46 -11.76
N LEU A 583 34.12 -42.14 -10.73
CA LEU A 583 35.29 -41.71 -9.96
C LEU A 583 36.62 -41.81 -10.72
N ILE A 584 36.69 -42.67 -11.75
CA ILE A 584 37.90 -42.89 -12.55
C ILE A 584 37.56 -42.73 -14.04
N PRO A 585 38.12 -41.73 -14.73
CA PRO A 585 38.01 -41.56 -16.18
C PRO A 585 38.49 -42.79 -16.96
N ASP A 586 37.95 -42.99 -18.16
CA ASP A 586 38.46 -44.00 -19.11
C ASP A 586 39.72 -43.46 -19.83
N GLU A 587 40.83 -43.41 -19.09
CA GLU A 587 42.15 -42.99 -19.59
C GLU A 587 43.23 -44.04 -19.24
N GLU A 588 44.36 -44.01 -19.95
CA GLU A 588 45.51 -44.87 -19.62
C GLU A 588 46.32 -44.24 -18.49
N TYR A 589 46.46 -44.97 -17.38
CA TYR A 589 47.23 -44.55 -16.21
C TYR A 589 48.56 -45.31 -16.11
N THR A 590 49.61 -44.63 -15.67
CA THR A 590 50.84 -45.30 -15.22
C THR A 590 50.58 -46.09 -13.94
N GLN A 591 51.47 -47.03 -13.61
CA GLN A 591 51.34 -47.84 -12.39
C GLN A 591 51.34 -47.00 -11.11
N ASP A 592 52.17 -45.96 -11.04
CA ASP A 592 52.25 -45.07 -9.87
C ASP A 592 50.98 -44.21 -9.75
N GLU A 593 50.42 -43.74 -10.87
CA GLU A 593 49.13 -43.03 -10.90
C GLU A 593 47.99 -43.96 -10.49
N ALA A 594 47.96 -45.20 -10.97
CA ALA A 594 46.96 -46.19 -10.62
C ALA A 594 46.98 -46.53 -9.11
N VAL A 595 48.16 -46.66 -8.51
CA VAL A 595 48.33 -46.88 -7.07
C VAL A 595 47.91 -45.66 -6.26
N ALA A 596 48.25 -44.44 -6.71
CA ALA A 596 47.83 -43.20 -6.06
C ALA A 596 46.30 -43.00 -6.11
N ILE A 597 45.69 -43.24 -7.27
CA ILE A 597 44.24 -43.24 -7.49
C ILE A 597 43.57 -44.27 -6.57
N MET A 598 44.08 -45.51 -6.53
CA MET A 598 43.53 -46.53 -5.65
C MET A 598 43.63 -46.11 -4.19
N THR A 599 44.78 -45.61 -3.73
CA THR A 599 44.99 -45.25 -2.33
C THR A 599 44.06 -44.12 -1.89
N HIS A 600 43.97 -43.03 -2.66
CA HIS A 600 43.12 -41.90 -2.32
C HIS A 600 41.62 -42.19 -2.51
N THR A 601 41.23 -42.84 -3.60
CA THR A 601 39.83 -43.09 -3.93
C THR A 601 39.23 -44.28 -3.17
N TYR A 602 40.02 -45.28 -2.76
CA TYR A 602 39.50 -46.39 -1.95
C TYR A 602 39.55 -46.09 -0.45
N LEU A 603 40.65 -45.51 0.05
CA LEU A 603 40.83 -45.36 1.50
C LEU A 603 40.26 -44.04 2.03
N GLU A 604 40.48 -42.93 1.34
CA GLU A 604 40.09 -41.60 1.84
C GLU A 604 38.68 -41.21 1.40
N TYR A 605 38.30 -41.53 0.17
CA TYR A 605 37.01 -41.08 -0.37
C TYR A 605 35.78 -41.62 0.39
N PRO A 606 35.67 -42.91 0.76
CA PRO A 606 34.60 -43.40 1.63
C PRO A 606 34.54 -42.68 2.98
N ASN A 607 35.70 -42.36 3.57
CA ASN A 607 35.78 -41.61 4.82
C ASN A 607 35.28 -40.18 4.66
N ILE A 608 35.66 -39.51 3.58
CA ILE A 608 35.21 -38.16 3.25
C ILE A 608 33.71 -38.16 2.96
N ALA A 609 33.21 -39.10 2.16
CA ALA A 609 31.79 -39.23 1.84
C ALA A 609 30.95 -39.38 3.12
N VAL A 610 31.28 -40.34 3.99
CA VAL A 610 30.55 -40.57 5.25
C VAL A 610 30.58 -39.35 6.17
N ARG A 611 31.77 -38.76 6.34
CA ARG A 611 31.94 -37.58 7.20
C ARG A 611 31.16 -36.38 6.65
N GLU A 612 31.25 -36.10 5.37
CA GLU A 612 30.65 -34.92 4.76
C GLU A 612 29.13 -35.04 4.61
N PHE A 613 28.64 -36.23 4.22
CA PHE A 613 27.20 -36.47 4.16
C PHE A 613 26.57 -36.46 5.54
N GLY A 614 27.22 -37.06 6.55
CA GLY A 614 26.72 -37.00 7.92
C GLY A 614 26.76 -35.58 8.50
N ILE A 615 27.78 -34.77 8.20
CA ILE A 615 27.83 -33.36 8.63
C ILE A 615 26.67 -32.57 8.02
N GLN A 616 26.38 -32.73 6.72
CA GLN A 616 25.27 -32.04 6.08
C GLN A 616 23.93 -32.46 6.67
N VAL A 617 23.73 -33.76 6.92
CA VAL A 617 22.50 -34.26 7.56
C VAL A 617 22.38 -33.74 8.98
N GLY A 618 23.46 -33.74 9.78
CA GLY A 618 23.45 -33.18 11.12
C GLY A 618 23.17 -31.67 11.17
N LEU A 619 23.69 -30.91 10.20
CA LEU A 619 23.44 -29.45 10.06
C LEU A 619 22.01 -29.16 9.60
N ILE A 620 21.48 -29.95 8.67
CA ILE A 620 20.09 -29.90 8.22
C ILE A 620 19.17 -30.17 9.41
N SER A 621 19.42 -31.27 10.13
CA SER A 621 18.67 -31.63 11.33
C SER A 621 18.71 -30.51 12.38
N ALA A 622 19.88 -29.91 12.63
CA ALA A 622 20.00 -28.80 13.58
C ALA A 622 19.19 -27.55 13.17
N ASN A 623 19.19 -27.18 11.87
CA ASN A 623 18.44 -26.02 11.38
C ASN A 623 16.91 -26.22 11.38
N PHE A 624 16.45 -27.48 11.36
CA PHE A 624 15.05 -27.81 11.57
C PHE A 624 14.68 -27.99 13.06
N GLY A 625 15.62 -27.75 13.99
CA GLY A 625 15.38 -27.70 15.43
C GLY A 625 15.74 -28.96 16.22
N PHE A 626 16.53 -29.89 15.66
CA PHE A 626 16.87 -31.17 16.31
C PHE A 626 18.24 -31.16 17.01
N GLU A 627 18.47 -32.16 17.88
CA GLU A 627 19.80 -32.47 18.37
C GLU A 627 20.73 -32.80 17.19
N LYS A 628 21.94 -32.26 17.22
CA LYS A 628 22.97 -32.55 16.23
C LYS A 628 23.35 -34.03 16.36
N VAL A 629 22.85 -34.86 15.45
CA VAL A 629 23.16 -36.29 15.43
C VAL A 629 24.58 -36.50 14.91
N ASP A 630 25.34 -37.41 15.53
CA ASP A 630 26.69 -37.76 15.06
C ASP A 630 26.60 -38.56 13.75
N PRO A 631 27.31 -38.16 12.68
CA PRO A 631 27.43 -38.89 11.41
C PRO A 631 27.61 -40.41 11.54
N ALA A 632 28.38 -40.85 12.55
CA ALA A 632 28.76 -42.24 12.73
C ALA A 632 27.66 -43.11 13.38
N ASP A 633 26.68 -42.50 14.06
CA ASP A 633 25.67 -43.23 14.82
C ASP A 633 24.47 -43.70 13.96
N ILE A 634 24.33 -43.20 12.73
CA ILE A 634 23.16 -43.47 11.86
C ILE A 634 23.49 -44.37 10.65
N LEU A 635 24.67 -44.21 10.04
CA LEU A 635 25.11 -45.10 8.96
C LEU A 635 25.68 -46.37 9.56
N SER A 636 25.04 -47.53 9.31
CA SER A 636 25.53 -48.80 9.85
C SER A 636 26.95 -49.11 9.36
N ASP A 637 27.80 -49.69 10.22
CA ASP A 637 29.13 -50.19 9.83
C ASP A 637 29.06 -51.08 8.58
N SER A 638 27.97 -51.86 8.44
CA SER A 638 27.76 -52.73 7.28
C SER A 638 27.65 -51.97 5.95
N TRP A 639 27.01 -50.81 5.97
CA TRP A 639 26.87 -49.97 4.78
C TRP A 639 28.21 -49.34 4.39
N TYR A 640 28.97 -48.88 5.39
CA TYR A 640 30.29 -48.30 5.17
C TYR A 640 31.26 -49.31 4.54
N GLU A 641 31.30 -50.53 5.07
CA GLU A 641 32.14 -51.60 4.54
C GLU A 641 31.70 -52.03 3.13
N GLU A 642 30.38 -52.15 2.88
CA GLU A 642 29.86 -52.46 1.54
C GLU A 642 30.20 -51.36 0.52
N PHE A 643 30.12 -50.08 0.90
CA PHE A 643 30.49 -48.96 0.04
C PHE A 643 31.98 -48.98 -0.30
N ARG A 644 32.84 -49.25 0.70
CA ARG A 644 34.28 -49.45 0.49
C ARG A 644 34.56 -50.60 -0.46
N GLU A 645 34.00 -51.78 -0.19
CA GLU A 645 34.23 -52.98 -0.99
C GLU A 645 33.83 -52.77 -2.46
N ASN A 646 32.66 -52.17 -2.70
CA ASN A 646 32.21 -51.84 -4.05
C ASN A 646 33.13 -50.81 -4.75
N THR A 647 33.64 -49.82 -4.02
CA THR A 647 34.63 -48.86 -4.53
C THR A 647 35.89 -49.59 -5.00
N LEU A 648 36.43 -50.50 -4.19
CA LEU A 648 37.62 -51.28 -4.55
C LEU A 648 37.40 -52.15 -5.79
N ILE A 649 36.31 -52.92 -5.81
CA ILE A 649 35.98 -53.82 -6.91
C ILE A 649 35.92 -53.05 -8.23
N TYR A 650 35.35 -51.83 -8.22
CA TYR A 650 35.25 -51.03 -9.42
C TYR A 650 36.59 -50.44 -9.86
N ILE A 651 37.37 -49.86 -8.94
CA ILE A 651 38.70 -49.33 -9.22
C ILE A 651 39.58 -50.43 -9.84
N ASN A 652 39.56 -51.63 -9.26
CA ASN A 652 40.30 -52.78 -9.76
C ASN A 652 39.89 -53.18 -11.19
N ARG A 653 38.59 -53.17 -11.49
CA ARG A 653 38.09 -53.46 -12.85
C ARG A 653 38.54 -52.43 -13.88
N ARG A 654 38.53 -51.14 -13.54
CA ARG A 654 38.87 -50.04 -14.45
C ARG A 654 40.36 -49.93 -14.72
N LEU A 655 41.16 -49.98 -13.66
CA LEU A 655 42.61 -49.93 -13.77
C LEU A 655 43.21 -51.28 -14.25
N LYS A 656 42.36 -52.32 -14.43
CA LYS A 656 42.73 -53.70 -14.78
C LYS A 656 43.88 -54.23 -13.93
N LEU A 657 43.87 -53.87 -12.66
CA LEU A 657 44.88 -54.29 -11.70
C LEU A 657 44.58 -55.75 -11.34
N LEU A 658 45.22 -56.64 -12.08
CA LEU A 658 45.36 -58.03 -11.72
C LEU A 658 46.81 -58.41 -11.93
N LYS A 659 47.57 -58.38 -10.84
CA LYS A 659 48.65 -59.34 -10.61
C LYS A 659 49.10 -59.29 -9.15
N GLU A 660 48.51 -60.23 -8.40
CA GLU A 660 49.13 -60.88 -7.23
C GLU A 660 49.73 -59.94 -6.18
N GLU A 661 48.89 -59.13 -5.51
CA GLU A 661 48.94 -58.85 -4.06
C GLU A 661 47.75 -57.99 -3.64
#